data_AF-A0A2N2MKJ4-F1
#
_entry.id   AF-A0A2N2MKJ4-F1
#
_cell.length_a   1.000
_cell.length_b   1.000
_cell.length_c   1.000
_cell.angle_alpha   90.00
_cell.angle_beta   90.00
_cell.angle_gamma   90.00
#
_symmetry.space_group_name_H-M   'P 1'
#
loop_
_entity.id
_entity.type
_entity.pdbx_description
1 polymer ?
#
loop_
_entity_poly.entity_id
_entity_poly.type
_entity_poly.pdbx_seq_one_letter_code
_entity_poly.pdbx_strand_id
1 'polypeptide(L)'
;MRSKKTSILLIASVLLLGACASPTSTPTSTPEIVAVTAAATNTSQPTTTATAPATATKILATPTVDLASLPSHTPQPPAICPQVDTKLRIFLGEVFKNKKAAYHDARQVVLDFLNQGGDPEWAIKKLNENGVTVTQMDITHDGIKEFFLPSGYYTIFGCQDGKYVTLLDIAPTEYTEMAAVPLVIQDLNLNGIPELFIGQAQYSDQASYRILEWDGAKLVNVVPAEFEKNNTKIYIDKQIVYTIGQSNAQKGALVGNYEIVDTDGNGLKDVVIHAGVYNNFLDSSSLQDTIILKWNGKSYVIGDVSKEATSTPEPTFTPLPFSATCSNIVPALRYENFKGYVYEAVAEYLNQGGDPKQLKSYYSTTIQDLNNDTVPEVLIINPDYPAYIYLFSCQNGKYVEIKEIETELSNSISLLGIYDNNKNGFAEVFVKEISCFSDRCGSLNVIEWNGKKFAQKIKEIGRGGKVSFSTSMDEPSDAYLKDLDNDGIKELVWTGEVTPDWHGDHWAFYPQRLATHVFKWDGTNYSALPVEYAAPEYRFQAVQDGDLYSEAGLYEKALKSYQLAIKSDGLGWWTEERWNYIVGPHGLGPCADDPSSCPPPEPNPDERPTLSAYASFKMVAVHLLMNNPTEAEAVYQKLLTDYPENSPAYPVTKMATAFWDEYQESENISGACSKAVSSIAQEEDTLALLSGGGIQGTNYTLKTSKLCPFK
;
A
#
# COMPACT_ATOMS: atom_id res chain seq x y z
N MET A 1 30.25 16.41 -63.03
CA MET A 1 29.94 17.85 -62.88
C MET A 1 30.41 18.29 -61.50
N ARG A 2 31.22 19.37 -61.50
CA ARG A 2 31.71 20.29 -60.43
C ARG A 2 31.39 19.94 -58.95
N SER A 3 32.40 19.71 -58.10
CA SER A 3 33.26 20.71 -57.40
C SER A 3 32.58 21.21 -56.12
N LYS A 4 33.16 21.14 -54.89
CA LYS A 4 34.45 21.72 -54.49
C LYS A 4 34.84 21.24 -53.08
N LYS A 5 36.15 21.00 -52.90
CA LYS A 5 36.86 20.91 -51.62
C LYS A 5 36.96 22.29 -50.95
N THR A 6 37.08 22.32 -49.62
CA THR A 6 37.86 23.38 -48.95
C THR A 6 38.45 22.85 -47.64
N SER A 7 39.77 22.95 -47.53
CA SER A 7 40.59 22.73 -46.34
C SER A 7 41.24 24.06 -45.97
N ILE A 8 41.20 24.46 -44.70
CA ILE A 8 42.03 25.49 -44.01
C ILE A 8 41.96 25.06 -42.51
N LEU A 9 42.97 24.64 -41.74
CA LEU A 9 44.39 24.98 -41.51
C LEU A 9 44.64 26.15 -40.52
N LEU A 10 45.31 25.82 -39.40
CA LEU A 10 46.33 26.57 -38.60
C LEU A 10 45.97 27.41 -37.33
N ILE A 11 46.71 27.07 -36.25
CA ILE A 11 47.33 27.91 -35.16
C ILE A 11 46.42 28.23 -33.95
N ALA A 12 46.82 28.23 -32.66
CA ALA A 12 48.11 28.22 -31.96
C ALA A 12 47.99 27.60 -30.55
N SER A 13 49.11 27.08 -30.08
CA SER A 13 49.44 26.83 -28.67
C SER A 13 49.55 28.12 -27.86
N VAL A 14 49.08 28.11 -26.61
CA VAL A 14 49.57 28.99 -25.53
C VAL A 14 49.81 28.15 -24.28
N LEU A 15 51.10 27.99 -23.96
CA LEU A 15 51.62 27.62 -22.66
C LEU A 15 51.48 28.81 -21.70
N LEU A 16 50.93 28.58 -20.51
CA LEU A 16 51.18 29.44 -19.35
C LEU A 16 51.52 28.56 -18.15
N LEU A 17 52.81 28.62 -17.80
CA LEU A 17 53.37 28.17 -16.54
C LEU A 17 52.87 29.09 -15.42
N GLY A 18 52.32 28.50 -14.36
CA GLY A 18 51.96 29.19 -13.13
C GLY A 18 52.39 28.36 -11.93
N ALA A 19 53.64 28.52 -11.51
CA ALA A 19 54.13 28.05 -10.23
C ALA A 19 53.62 28.99 -9.12
N CYS A 20 53.03 28.45 -8.07
CA CYS A 20 52.93 29.12 -6.77
C CYS A 20 53.05 28.09 -5.66
N ALA A 21 53.81 28.47 -4.65
CA ALA A 21 54.36 27.65 -3.60
C ALA A 21 53.33 27.31 -2.51
N SER A 22 53.51 26.13 -1.92
CA SER A 22 52.85 25.70 -0.68
C SER A 22 53.31 26.57 0.51
N PRO A 23 52.40 27.00 1.40
CA PRO A 23 52.78 27.35 2.75
C PRO A 23 52.65 26.12 3.66
N THR A 24 53.79 25.62 4.08
CA THR A 24 53.97 24.75 5.25
C THR A 24 53.42 25.47 6.48
N SER A 25 52.37 24.95 7.11
CA SER A 25 51.98 25.34 8.46
C SER A 25 52.24 24.18 9.42
N THR A 26 53.06 24.49 10.42
CA THR A 26 53.47 23.60 11.52
C THR A 26 52.39 23.61 12.60
N PRO A 27 52.06 22.48 13.25
CA PRO A 27 51.02 22.44 14.27
C PRO A 27 51.48 23.18 15.53
N THR A 28 50.70 24.17 15.96
CA THR A 28 50.92 24.95 17.18
C THR A 28 49.89 24.57 18.23
N SER A 29 50.41 24.02 19.33
CA SER A 29 49.90 23.94 20.71
C SER A 29 48.39 23.85 20.97
N THR A 30 48.03 22.70 21.55
CA THR A 30 46.95 22.44 22.52
C THR A 30 46.57 23.66 23.37
N PRO A 31 45.29 24.08 23.41
CA PRO A 31 44.78 24.93 24.46
C PRO A 31 44.35 24.10 25.66
N GLU A 32 44.90 24.48 26.81
CA GLU A 32 44.59 24.05 28.16
C GLU A 32 43.13 24.41 28.53
N ILE A 33 42.39 23.44 29.04
CA ILE A 33 41.01 23.60 29.49
C ILE A 33 41.01 24.40 30.80
N VAL A 34 40.59 25.67 30.73
CA VAL A 34 40.32 26.49 31.91
C VAL A 34 38.83 26.41 32.22
N ALA A 35 38.51 25.95 33.44
CA ALA A 35 37.17 25.88 33.97
C ALA A 35 36.53 27.27 34.05
N VAL A 36 35.44 27.48 33.29
CA VAL A 36 34.63 28.70 33.38
C VAL A 36 33.68 28.56 34.56
N THR A 37 33.85 29.48 35.51
CA THR A 37 33.01 29.65 36.69
C THR A 37 31.70 30.31 36.27
N ALA A 38 30.57 29.71 36.66
CA ALA A 38 29.23 30.22 36.33
C ALA A 38 29.00 31.61 36.94
N ALA A 39 28.80 32.62 36.08
CA ALA A 39 28.33 33.94 36.48
C ALA A 39 26.80 33.93 36.58
N ALA A 40 26.30 34.32 37.75
CA ALA A 40 24.87 34.44 38.02
C ALA A 40 24.28 35.63 37.25
N THR A 41 23.42 35.35 36.27
CA THR A 41 22.61 36.36 35.58
C THR A 41 21.27 36.48 36.30
N ASN A 42 21.05 37.64 36.93
CA ASN A 42 19.76 38.02 37.52
C ASN A 42 18.74 38.29 36.40
N THR A 43 17.80 37.36 36.20
CA THR A 43 16.63 37.56 35.33
C THR A 43 15.45 38.01 36.18
N SER A 44 14.91 39.19 35.89
CA SER A 44 13.71 39.73 36.53
C SER A 44 12.46 38.92 36.17
N GLN A 45 11.81 38.40 37.21
CA GLN A 45 10.57 37.63 37.17
C GLN A 45 9.36 38.51 36.80
N PRO A 46 8.56 38.17 35.76
CA PRO A 46 7.24 38.76 35.58
C PRO A 46 6.24 38.01 36.46
N THR A 47 5.59 38.75 37.36
CA THR A 47 4.45 38.27 38.16
C THR A 47 3.21 38.26 37.29
N THR A 48 2.89 37.12 36.69
CA THR A 48 1.52 36.80 36.24
C THR A 48 1.04 35.59 37.03
N THR A 49 0.15 35.84 37.99
CA THR A 49 -0.57 34.81 38.72
C THR A 49 -1.51 34.10 37.76
N ALA A 50 -1.12 32.91 37.30
CA ALA A 50 -2.00 32.02 36.57
C ALA A 50 -3.03 31.42 37.55
N THR A 51 -4.30 31.70 37.29
CA THR A 51 -5.43 31.04 37.94
C THR A 51 -5.37 29.54 37.62
N ALA A 52 -5.39 28.70 38.66
CA ALA A 52 -5.36 27.25 38.52
C ALA A 52 -6.49 26.76 37.58
N PRO A 53 -6.20 25.86 36.62
CA PRO A 53 -7.25 25.24 35.81
C PRO A 53 -8.20 24.48 36.72
N ALA A 54 -9.49 24.52 36.39
CA ALA A 54 -10.51 23.72 37.05
C ALA A 54 -10.08 22.25 37.10
N THR A 55 -10.22 21.65 38.27
CA THR A 55 -9.95 20.25 38.59
C THR A 55 -10.28 19.33 37.42
N ALA A 56 -9.25 18.74 36.80
CA ALA A 56 -9.43 17.74 35.77
C ALA A 56 -10.31 16.61 36.31
N THR A 57 -11.45 16.40 35.66
CA THR A 57 -12.34 15.27 35.94
C THR A 57 -11.51 14.00 35.84
N LYS A 58 -11.46 13.25 36.95
CA LYS A 58 -10.70 12.01 37.08
C LYS A 58 -11.18 11.04 35.99
N ILE A 59 -10.42 10.90 34.90
CA ILE A 59 -10.69 9.89 33.87
C ILE A 59 -10.66 8.55 34.60
N LEU A 60 -11.78 7.82 34.57
CA LEU A 60 -11.82 6.46 35.10
C LEU A 60 -10.74 5.66 34.36
N ALA A 61 -9.80 5.08 35.10
CA ALA A 61 -8.82 4.18 34.50
C ALA A 61 -9.59 3.09 33.76
N THR A 62 -9.29 2.92 32.47
CA THR A 62 -9.78 1.81 31.67
C THR A 62 -9.40 0.52 32.41
N PRO A 63 -10.33 -0.42 32.63
CA PRO A 63 -10.03 -1.66 33.33
C PRO A 63 -8.91 -2.40 32.61
N THR A 64 -7.74 -2.48 33.25
CA THR A 64 -6.62 -3.28 32.75
C THR A 64 -6.98 -4.76 32.93
N VAL A 65 -6.96 -5.54 31.85
CA VAL A 65 -7.11 -7.00 31.92
C VAL A 65 -5.94 -7.54 32.74
N ASP A 66 -6.27 -8.27 33.82
CA ASP A 66 -5.25 -8.96 34.59
C ASP A 66 -4.78 -10.17 33.76
N LEU A 67 -3.65 -10.02 33.07
CA LEU A 67 -3.03 -11.09 32.27
C LEU A 67 -2.78 -12.36 33.10
N ALA A 68 -2.61 -12.26 34.43
CA ALA A 68 -2.45 -13.42 35.29
C ALA A 68 -3.76 -14.20 35.52
N SER A 69 -4.91 -13.60 35.21
CA SER A 69 -6.23 -14.21 35.28
C SER A 69 -6.64 -14.92 33.99
N LEU A 70 -5.92 -14.72 32.90
CA LEU A 70 -6.16 -15.44 31.66
C LEU A 70 -5.86 -16.93 31.87
N PRO A 71 -6.69 -17.84 31.31
CA PRO A 71 -6.39 -19.25 31.33
C PRO A 71 -5.04 -19.50 30.66
N SER A 72 -4.01 -19.78 31.46
CA SER A 72 -2.74 -20.26 30.92
C SER A 72 -2.94 -21.72 30.50
N HIS A 73 -2.81 -21.98 29.21
CA HIS A 73 -2.73 -23.35 28.73
C HIS A 73 -1.40 -23.94 29.18
N THR A 74 -1.46 -25.03 29.94
CA THR A 74 -0.24 -25.79 30.26
C THR A 74 0.25 -26.38 28.94
N PRO A 75 1.51 -26.14 28.53
CA PRO A 75 2.06 -26.71 27.30
C PRO A 75 1.79 -28.21 27.24
N GLN A 76 1.28 -28.68 26.11
CA GLN A 76 1.11 -30.12 25.94
C GLN A 76 2.49 -30.78 25.92
N PRO A 77 2.65 -31.99 26.49
CA PRO A 77 3.87 -32.75 26.32
C PRO A 77 4.19 -32.86 24.83
N PRO A 78 5.46 -32.75 24.42
CA PRO A 78 5.77 -32.73 23.01
C PRO A 78 5.23 -33.95 22.27
N ALA A 79 4.49 -33.72 21.17
CA ALA A 79 3.97 -34.80 20.38
C ALA A 79 5.11 -35.66 19.80
N ILE A 80 4.90 -36.97 19.78
CA ILE A 80 5.83 -37.91 19.17
C ILE A 80 5.28 -38.22 17.77
N CYS A 81 6.06 -37.90 16.74
CA CYS A 81 5.68 -38.10 15.35
C CYS A 81 6.54 -39.17 14.68
N PRO A 82 6.13 -39.67 13.49
CA PRO A 82 6.96 -40.55 12.70
C PRO A 82 8.37 -39.96 12.55
N GLN A 83 9.40 -40.78 12.78
CA GLN A 83 10.78 -40.35 12.61
C GLN A 83 11.04 -40.02 11.15
N VAL A 84 11.70 -38.89 10.91
CA VAL A 84 11.97 -38.41 9.56
C VAL A 84 12.95 -39.35 8.83
N ASP A 85 12.47 -39.97 7.75
CA ASP A 85 13.23 -40.69 6.75
C ASP A 85 13.56 -39.75 5.59
N THR A 86 14.77 -39.20 5.62
CA THR A 86 15.30 -38.30 4.59
C THR A 86 15.50 -38.95 3.22
N LYS A 87 15.29 -40.27 3.08
CA LYS A 87 15.33 -40.98 1.79
C LYS A 87 13.95 -41.09 1.14
N LEU A 88 12.87 -40.94 1.91
CA LEU A 88 11.51 -40.99 1.36
C LEU A 88 11.28 -39.81 0.42
N ARG A 89 10.54 -40.03 -0.66
CA ARG A 89 10.22 -39.00 -1.67
C ARG A 89 8.72 -38.98 -1.91
N ILE A 90 8.14 -37.78 -1.85
CA ILE A 90 6.75 -37.57 -2.23
C ILE A 90 6.59 -37.65 -3.75
N PHE A 91 5.58 -38.38 -4.23
CA PHE A 91 5.25 -38.49 -5.65
C PHE A 91 3.96 -37.74 -5.96
N LEU A 92 4.10 -36.53 -6.49
CA LEU A 92 2.99 -35.63 -6.81
C LEU A 92 2.48 -35.79 -8.27
N GLY A 93 3.12 -36.66 -9.06
CA GLY A 93 2.96 -36.70 -10.52
C GLY A 93 1.52 -36.92 -11.01
N GLU A 94 0.75 -37.78 -10.36
CA GLU A 94 -0.66 -37.99 -10.74
C GLU A 94 -1.57 -36.86 -10.25
N VAL A 95 -1.26 -36.25 -9.09
CA VAL A 95 -2.03 -35.12 -8.53
C VAL A 95 -1.93 -33.90 -9.45
N PHE A 96 -0.75 -33.59 -9.97
CA PHE A 96 -0.47 -32.40 -10.80
C PHE A 96 -0.35 -32.67 -12.30
N LYS A 97 -0.72 -33.88 -12.76
CA LYS A 97 -0.60 -34.29 -14.18
C LYS A 97 -1.37 -33.38 -15.13
N ASN A 98 -2.52 -32.90 -14.68
CA ASN A 98 -3.38 -31.98 -15.42
C ASN A 98 -3.14 -30.56 -14.92
N LYS A 99 -2.07 -29.88 -15.41
CA LYS A 99 -1.77 -28.48 -15.08
C LYS A 99 -2.91 -27.47 -15.33
N LYS A 100 -4.00 -27.91 -15.96
CA LYS A 100 -5.23 -27.14 -16.23
C LYS A 100 -6.32 -27.32 -15.19
N ALA A 101 -6.20 -28.27 -14.26
CA ALA A 101 -7.15 -28.39 -13.18
C ALA A 101 -6.93 -27.19 -12.26
N ALA A 102 -7.96 -26.36 -12.08
CA ALA A 102 -7.93 -25.26 -11.12
C ALA A 102 -7.66 -25.76 -9.68
N TYR A 103 -7.86 -27.06 -9.44
CA TYR A 103 -7.76 -27.72 -8.16
C TYR A 103 -6.97 -29.02 -8.25
N HIS A 104 -5.93 -29.10 -7.44
CA HIS A 104 -5.17 -30.32 -7.18
C HIS A 104 -5.42 -30.73 -5.74
N ASP A 105 -6.04 -31.88 -5.49
CA ASP A 105 -6.23 -32.41 -4.13
C ASP A 105 -5.02 -33.27 -3.74
N ALA A 106 -4.04 -32.65 -3.08
CA ALA A 106 -2.84 -33.32 -2.61
C ALA A 106 -2.99 -33.93 -1.20
N ARG A 107 -4.15 -33.81 -0.55
CA ARG A 107 -4.30 -34.09 0.89
C ARG A 107 -3.86 -35.50 1.26
N GLN A 108 -4.41 -36.52 0.60
CA GLN A 108 -4.12 -37.91 0.95
C GLN A 108 -2.66 -38.28 0.65
N VAL A 109 -2.11 -37.82 -0.48
CA VAL A 109 -0.72 -38.10 -0.87
C VAL A 109 0.27 -37.48 0.11
N VAL A 110 0.01 -36.25 0.55
CA VAL A 110 0.84 -35.56 1.56
C VAL A 110 0.71 -36.25 2.91
N LEU A 111 -0.51 -36.57 3.35
CA LEU A 111 -0.74 -37.25 4.63
C LEU A 111 -0.07 -38.64 4.68
N ASP A 112 -0.19 -39.43 3.62
CA ASP A 112 0.45 -40.73 3.50
C ASP A 112 1.98 -40.61 3.51
N PHE A 113 2.53 -39.60 2.83
CA PHE A 113 3.96 -39.31 2.83
C PHE A 113 4.47 -38.96 4.22
N LEU A 114 3.80 -38.05 4.94
CA LEU A 114 4.17 -37.66 6.30
C LEU A 114 4.08 -38.85 7.28
N ASN A 115 3.06 -39.69 7.14
CA ASN A 115 2.87 -40.88 7.97
C ASN A 115 3.86 -42.01 7.72
N GLN A 116 4.51 -42.02 6.55
CA GLN A 116 5.63 -42.93 6.25
C GLN A 116 6.97 -42.42 6.81
N GLY A 117 6.97 -41.31 7.55
CA GLY A 117 8.19 -40.64 8.02
C GLY A 117 8.76 -39.68 6.99
N GLY A 118 8.00 -39.25 5.99
CA GLY A 118 8.46 -38.24 5.03
C GLY A 118 8.87 -36.94 5.69
N ASP A 119 9.94 -36.33 5.20
CA ASP A 119 10.41 -35.03 5.66
C ASP A 119 9.42 -33.90 5.26
N PRO A 120 8.77 -33.22 6.22
CA PRO A 120 7.84 -32.13 5.93
C PRO A 120 8.46 -31.00 5.09
N GLU A 121 9.72 -30.64 5.33
CA GLU A 121 10.42 -29.58 4.58
C GLU A 121 10.60 -29.98 3.11
N TRP A 122 10.83 -31.26 2.86
CA TRP A 122 10.86 -31.79 1.50
C TRP A 122 9.49 -31.71 0.81
N ALA A 123 8.40 -32.01 1.53
CA ALA A 123 7.05 -31.87 0.99
C ALA A 123 6.72 -30.40 0.66
N ILE A 124 7.04 -29.46 1.55
CA ILE A 124 6.87 -28.01 1.31
C ILE A 124 7.60 -27.61 0.03
N LYS A 125 8.88 -27.96 -0.08
CA LYS A 125 9.67 -27.65 -1.29
C LYS A 125 9.01 -28.20 -2.55
N LYS A 126 8.57 -29.46 -2.55
CA LYS A 126 7.95 -30.09 -3.73
C LYS A 126 6.58 -29.53 -4.07
N LEU A 127 5.79 -29.14 -3.09
CA LEU A 127 4.50 -28.48 -3.32
C LEU A 127 4.70 -27.06 -3.87
N ASN A 128 5.67 -26.30 -3.33
CA ASN A 128 6.05 -24.98 -3.84
C ASN A 128 6.57 -25.05 -5.28
N GLU A 129 7.39 -26.06 -5.64
CA GLU A 129 7.82 -26.32 -7.03
C GLU A 129 6.64 -26.56 -7.99
N ASN A 130 5.47 -26.96 -7.47
CA ASN A 130 4.23 -27.17 -8.21
C ASN A 130 3.21 -26.04 -8.01
N GLY A 131 3.63 -24.88 -7.48
CA GLY A 131 2.80 -23.69 -7.31
C GLY A 131 1.82 -23.73 -6.14
N VAL A 132 1.93 -24.71 -5.23
CA VAL A 132 1.14 -24.75 -3.99
C VAL A 132 1.97 -24.18 -2.86
N THR A 133 1.56 -23.02 -2.33
CA THR A 133 2.26 -22.36 -1.22
C THR A 133 1.92 -23.03 0.09
N VAL A 134 2.89 -23.71 0.71
CA VAL A 134 2.71 -24.50 1.94
C VAL A 134 3.60 -23.92 3.04
N THR A 135 3.14 -23.98 4.28
CA THR A 135 3.92 -23.54 5.45
C THR A 135 3.79 -24.51 6.62
N GLN A 136 4.61 -24.30 7.65
CA GLN A 136 4.57 -25.02 8.91
C GLN A 136 4.62 -24.07 10.10
N MET A 137 3.77 -24.31 11.09
CA MET A 137 3.71 -23.53 12.34
C MET A 137 3.20 -24.42 13.47
N ASP A 138 3.77 -24.24 14.67
CA ASP A 138 3.29 -24.90 15.89
C ASP A 138 2.11 -24.10 16.46
N ILE A 139 0.89 -24.52 16.12
CA ILE A 139 -0.37 -23.93 16.58
C ILE A 139 -1.00 -24.72 17.74
N THR A 140 -0.48 -25.90 18.06
CA THR A 140 -0.92 -26.73 19.19
C THR A 140 -0.08 -26.48 20.45
N HIS A 141 1.05 -25.79 20.31
CA HIS A 141 2.05 -25.52 21.34
C HIS A 141 2.62 -26.82 21.95
N ASP A 142 2.78 -27.85 21.12
CA ASP A 142 3.39 -29.12 21.50
C ASP A 142 4.86 -29.24 21.02
N GLY A 143 5.42 -28.18 20.44
CA GLY A 143 6.79 -28.17 19.93
C GLY A 143 6.97 -28.87 18.58
N ILE A 144 5.91 -29.43 18.00
CA ILE A 144 5.87 -29.93 16.63
C ILE A 144 5.07 -28.95 15.77
N LYS A 145 5.60 -28.62 14.59
CA LYS A 145 4.91 -27.73 13.66
C LYS A 145 3.85 -28.49 12.87
N GLU A 146 2.61 -28.01 12.91
CA GLU A 146 1.55 -28.41 12.00
C GLU A 146 1.87 -28.02 10.56
N PHE A 147 1.34 -28.80 9.61
CA PHE A 147 1.54 -28.66 8.17
C PHE A 147 0.31 -28.06 7.50
N PHE A 148 0.46 -26.89 6.88
CA PHE A 148 -0.63 -26.11 6.30
C PHE A 148 -0.68 -26.29 4.79
N LEU A 149 -1.71 -26.95 4.27
CA LEU A 149 -1.86 -27.34 2.88
C LEU A 149 -3.09 -26.69 2.22
N PRO A 150 -2.92 -25.60 1.45
CA PRO A 150 -3.97 -25.01 0.63
C PRO A 150 -4.05 -25.66 -0.76
N SER A 151 -4.47 -26.93 -0.83
CA SER A 151 -4.49 -27.74 -2.06
C SER A 151 -5.94 -28.01 -2.48
N GLY A 152 -6.64 -26.97 -2.92
CA GLY A 152 -8.07 -26.95 -3.20
C GLY A 152 -8.99 -27.04 -1.98
N TYR A 153 -8.50 -27.63 -0.90
CA TYR A 153 -8.99 -27.50 0.46
C TYR A 153 -7.97 -26.68 1.25
N TYR A 154 -8.42 -26.06 2.33
CA TYR A 154 -7.51 -25.55 3.34
C TYR A 154 -7.41 -26.58 4.46
N THR A 155 -6.33 -27.37 4.42
CA THR A 155 -6.13 -28.51 5.31
C THR A 155 -4.95 -28.26 6.24
N ILE A 156 -5.09 -28.61 7.51
CA ILE A 156 -4.00 -28.59 8.49
C ILE A 156 -3.78 -30.02 8.98
N PHE A 157 -2.56 -30.52 8.81
CA PHE A 157 -2.14 -31.77 9.41
C PHE A 157 -1.34 -31.50 10.67
N GLY A 158 -1.61 -32.25 11.73
CA GLY A 158 -0.86 -32.20 12.98
C GLY A 158 -0.62 -33.61 13.50
N CYS A 159 0.19 -33.71 14.54
CA CYS A 159 0.68 -34.99 15.01
C CYS A 159 -0.10 -35.47 16.24
N GLN A 160 -0.74 -36.62 16.14
CA GLN A 160 -1.46 -37.24 17.24
C GLN A 160 -1.15 -38.74 17.29
N ASP A 161 -0.86 -39.26 18.49
CA ASP A 161 -0.62 -40.68 18.73
C ASP A 161 0.41 -41.33 17.79
N GLY A 162 1.54 -40.66 17.54
CA GLY A 162 2.61 -41.25 16.71
C GLY A 162 2.44 -41.07 15.21
N LYS A 163 1.41 -40.35 14.74
CA LYS A 163 1.10 -40.19 13.30
C LYS A 163 0.54 -38.80 13.01
N TYR A 164 0.76 -38.32 11.78
CA TYR A 164 0.05 -37.16 11.27
C TYR A 164 -1.42 -37.50 11.02
N VAL A 165 -2.30 -36.61 11.42
CA VAL A 165 -3.75 -36.66 11.24
C VAL A 165 -4.25 -35.30 10.75
N THR A 166 -5.43 -35.28 10.14
CA THR A 166 -6.08 -34.03 9.75
C THR A 166 -6.70 -33.35 10.99
N LEU A 167 -6.17 -32.19 11.37
CA LEU A 167 -6.69 -31.37 12.47
C LEU A 167 -7.80 -30.43 12.00
N LEU A 168 -7.69 -29.91 10.77
CA LEU A 168 -8.66 -29.04 10.13
C LEU A 168 -8.75 -29.38 8.65
N ASP A 169 -9.96 -29.36 8.10
CA ASP A 169 -10.19 -29.52 6.68
C ASP A 169 -11.37 -28.63 6.25
N ILE A 170 -11.09 -27.53 5.57
CA ILE A 170 -12.11 -26.61 5.07
C ILE A 170 -12.24 -26.82 3.56
N ALA A 171 -13.41 -27.32 3.16
CA ALA A 171 -13.77 -27.50 1.76
C ALA A 171 -13.85 -26.15 1.03
N PRO A 172 -13.52 -26.12 -0.27
CA PRO A 172 -13.81 -24.94 -1.10
C PRO A 172 -15.32 -24.71 -1.13
N THR A 173 -15.72 -23.46 -1.35
CA THR A 173 -17.16 -23.15 -1.46
C THR A 173 -17.69 -23.69 -2.79
N GLU A 174 -18.94 -24.18 -2.80
CA GLU A 174 -19.53 -24.79 -4.02
C GLU A 174 -19.63 -23.81 -5.20
N TYR A 175 -19.68 -22.50 -4.93
CA TYR A 175 -19.97 -21.48 -5.94
C TYR A 175 -18.73 -20.85 -6.56
N THR A 176 -17.74 -20.51 -5.74
CA THR A 176 -16.51 -19.88 -6.24
C THR A 176 -15.39 -20.90 -6.40
N GLU A 177 -15.59 -22.12 -5.91
CA GLU A 177 -14.57 -23.16 -5.75
C GLU A 177 -13.38 -22.65 -4.90
N MET A 178 -13.51 -21.52 -4.19
CA MET A 178 -12.38 -20.90 -3.49
C MET A 178 -12.12 -21.59 -2.15
N ALA A 179 -10.87 -22.00 -1.94
CA ALA A 179 -10.39 -22.48 -0.66
C ALA A 179 -10.36 -21.34 0.37
N ALA A 180 -10.39 -21.70 1.64
CA ALA A 180 -10.21 -20.73 2.70
C ALA A 180 -8.76 -20.25 2.76
N VAL A 181 -8.55 -18.99 3.13
CA VAL A 181 -7.22 -18.36 3.19
C VAL A 181 -6.94 -17.94 4.63
N PRO A 182 -5.76 -18.30 5.20
CA PRO A 182 -5.34 -17.75 6.47
C PRO A 182 -5.03 -16.26 6.30
N LEU A 183 -5.73 -15.44 7.06
CA LEU A 183 -5.56 -14.00 7.09
C LEU A 183 -4.50 -13.64 8.14
N VAL A 184 -4.64 -14.19 9.35
CA VAL A 184 -3.74 -13.95 10.49
C VAL A 184 -3.55 -15.25 11.27
N ILE A 185 -2.32 -15.49 11.73
CA ILE A 185 -1.99 -16.54 12.69
C ILE A 185 -1.17 -15.90 13.81
N GLN A 186 -1.81 -15.65 14.94
CA GLN A 186 -1.22 -14.92 16.06
C GLN A 186 -1.96 -15.26 17.35
N ASP A 187 -1.26 -15.25 18.48
CA ASP A 187 -1.88 -15.27 19.81
C ASP A 187 -2.51 -13.89 20.09
N LEU A 188 -3.78 -13.76 19.72
CA LEU A 188 -4.60 -12.55 19.82
C LEU A 188 -5.12 -12.33 21.23
N ASN A 189 -5.36 -13.41 21.99
CA ASN A 189 -5.86 -13.36 23.37
C ASN A 189 -4.75 -13.48 24.44
N LEU A 190 -3.49 -13.60 24.04
CA LEU A 190 -2.29 -13.68 24.89
C LEU A 190 -2.27 -14.90 25.83
N ASN A 191 -2.89 -16.02 25.44
CA ASN A 191 -2.94 -17.25 26.24
C ASN A 191 -1.79 -18.24 25.95
N GLY A 192 -0.93 -17.93 24.97
CA GLY A 192 0.20 -18.74 24.51
C GLY A 192 -0.11 -19.67 23.33
N ILE A 193 -1.37 -19.78 22.91
CA ILE A 193 -1.83 -20.57 21.77
C ILE A 193 -2.22 -19.59 20.66
N PRO A 194 -1.64 -19.70 19.45
CA PRO A 194 -2.05 -18.85 18.34
C PRO A 194 -3.49 -19.12 17.90
N GLU A 195 -4.27 -18.05 17.72
CA GLU A 195 -5.51 -18.11 16.95
C GLU A 195 -5.25 -18.01 15.46
N LEU A 196 -6.09 -18.72 14.70
CA LEU A 196 -6.09 -18.75 13.26
C LEU A 196 -7.32 -18.01 12.72
N PHE A 197 -7.12 -16.79 12.24
CA PHE A 197 -8.15 -16.01 11.55
C PHE A 197 -8.17 -16.36 10.07
N ILE A 198 -9.29 -16.92 9.60
CA ILE A 198 -9.47 -17.43 8.24
C ILE A 198 -10.60 -16.67 7.56
N GLY A 199 -10.39 -16.26 6.32
CA GLY A 199 -11.45 -15.76 5.43
C GLY A 199 -11.70 -16.74 4.28
N GLN A 200 -12.94 -16.83 3.83
CA GLN A 200 -13.32 -17.64 2.68
C GLN A 200 -14.41 -16.93 1.88
N ALA A 201 -14.15 -16.69 0.60
CA ALA A 201 -15.14 -16.12 -0.31
C ALA A 201 -16.24 -17.15 -0.63
N GLN A 202 -17.49 -16.79 -0.35
CA GLN A 202 -18.69 -17.58 -0.60
C GLN A 202 -19.28 -17.30 -1.99
N TYR A 203 -19.27 -16.03 -2.41
CA TYR A 203 -19.74 -15.55 -3.72
C TYR A 203 -18.87 -14.38 -4.18
N SER A 204 -19.13 -13.80 -5.36
CA SER A 204 -18.45 -12.58 -5.87
C SER A 204 -18.45 -11.42 -4.88
N ASP A 205 -19.42 -11.39 -3.98
CA ASP A 205 -19.71 -10.28 -3.10
C ASP A 205 -19.88 -10.73 -1.66
N GLN A 206 -19.50 -11.96 -1.27
CA GLN A 206 -19.73 -12.47 0.08
C GLN A 206 -18.50 -13.22 0.59
N ALA A 207 -18.12 -12.96 1.84
CA ALA A 207 -17.13 -13.73 2.56
C ALA A 207 -17.68 -14.29 3.89
N SER A 208 -17.10 -15.40 4.32
CA SER A 208 -17.25 -15.95 5.67
C SER A 208 -15.91 -15.91 6.39
N TYR A 209 -15.93 -15.55 7.67
CA TYR A 209 -14.74 -15.49 8.50
C TYR A 209 -14.86 -16.46 9.68
N ARG A 210 -13.71 -17.01 10.14
CA ARG A 210 -13.61 -17.89 11.30
C ARG A 210 -12.37 -17.52 12.11
N ILE A 211 -12.45 -17.60 13.43
CA ILE A 211 -11.29 -17.55 14.33
C ILE A 211 -11.22 -18.91 15.00
N LEU A 212 -10.18 -19.67 14.70
CA LEU A 212 -9.99 -21.02 15.24
C LEU A 212 -8.88 -21.02 16.29
N GLU A 213 -9.08 -21.74 17.39
CA GLU A 213 -8.10 -21.90 18.47
C GLU A 213 -7.97 -23.39 18.82
N TRP A 214 -6.80 -23.82 19.30
CA TRP A 214 -6.60 -25.19 19.76
C TRP A 214 -7.15 -25.39 21.18
N ASP A 215 -8.15 -26.26 21.35
CA ASP A 215 -8.74 -26.54 22.67
C ASP A 215 -8.00 -27.61 23.49
N GLY A 216 -6.86 -28.09 22.99
CA GLY A 216 -6.13 -29.23 23.53
C GLY A 216 -6.44 -30.57 22.85
N ALA A 217 -7.47 -30.64 22.01
CA ALA A 217 -7.83 -31.86 21.28
C ALA A 217 -8.12 -31.61 19.79
N LYS A 218 -8.69 -30.45 19.45
CA LYS A 218 -9.04 -30.04 18.09
C LYS A 218 -9.04 -28.53 17.95
N LEU A 219 -9.03 -28.06 16.70
CA LEU A 219 -9.30 -26.66 16.40
C LEU A 219 -10.80 -26.38 16.55
N VAL A 220 -11.15 -25.43 17.41
CA VAL A 220 -12.53 -25.01 17.65
C VAL A 220 -12.73 -23.58 17.17
N ASN A 221 -13.90 -23.30 16.60
CA ASN A 221 -14.26 -21.92 16.28
C ASN A 221 -14.62 -21.18 17.58
N VAL A 222 -13.84 -20.14 17.89
CA VAL A 222 -14.01 -19.30 19.07
C VAL A 222 -14.82 -18.03 18.78
N VAL A 223 -15.40 -17.91 17.59
CA VAL A 223 -16.37 -16.86 17.23
C VAL A 223 -17.77 -17.28 17.69
N PRO A 224 -18.70 -16.36 18.06
CA PRO A 224 -20.02 -16.75 18.55
C PRO A 224 -20.78 -17.61 17.55
N ALA A 225 -21.52 -18.62 18.03
CA ALA A 225 -22.36 -19.46 17.17
C ALA A 225 -23.42 -18.67 16.38
N GLU A 226 -23.79 -17.47 16.85
CA GLU A 226 -24.65 -16.52 16.13
C GLU A 226 -23.96 -15.91 14.90
N PHE A 227 -22.65 -15.75 14.90
CA PHE A 227 -21.87 -15.34 13.74
C PHE A 227 -21.83 -16.44 12.67
N GLU A 228 -21.77 -17.71 13.10
CA GLU A 228 -21.79 -18.88 12.21
C GLU A 228 -23.20 -19.18 11.67
N LYS A 229 -24.21 -19.30 12.56
CA LYS A 229 -25.55 -19.80 12.21
C LYS A 229 -26.31 -18.90 11.26
N ASN A 230 -26.01 -17.61 11.25
CA ASN A 230 -26.75 -16.67 10.44
C ASN A 230 -26.26 -16.61 8.99
N ASN A 231 -25.25 -17.42 8.61
CA ASN A 231 -24.50 -17.20 7.38
C ASN A 231 -24.25 -15.71 7.26
N THR A 232 -23.56 -15.09 8.23
CA THR A 232 -23.36 -13.64 8.21
C THR A 232 -22.62 -13.31 6.92
N LYS A 233 -23.39 -12.97 5.91
CA LYS A 233 -22.96 -12.71 4.55
C LYS A 233 -22.34 -11.33 4.63
N ILE A 234 -21.05 -11.33 4.94
CA ILE A 234 -20.30 -10.10 4.97
C ILE A 234 -20.09 -9.75 3.50
N TYR A 235 -20.76 -8.68 3.06
CA TYR A 235 -20.65 -8.30 1.67
C TYR A 235 -19.32 -7.58 1.47
N ILE A 236 -18.47 -8.19 0.65
CA ILE A 236 -17.21 -7.59 0.21
C ILE A 236 -17.47 -6.82 -1.08
N ASP A 237 -16.74 -5.72 -1.29
CA ASP A 237 -16.96 -4.84 -2.43
C ASP A 237 -16.91 -5.64 -3.76
N LYS A 238 -17.82 -5.30 -4.69
CA LYS A 238 -18.22 -6.09 -5.86
C LYS A 238 -17.14 -6.25 -6.94
N GLN A 239 -15.91 -5.83 -6.69
CA GLN A 239 -14.84 -5.74 -7.70
C GLN A 239 -13.82 -6.89 -7.62
N ILE A 240 -14.24 -8.10 -7.22
CA ILE A 240 -13.41 -9.29 -7.36
C ILE A 240 -13.32 -9.66 -8.85
N VAL A 241 -12.20 -9.31 -9.48
CA VAL A 241 -11.85 -9.80 -10.81
C VAL A 241 -11.48 -11.28 -10.69
N TYR A 242 -12.30 -12.15 -11.27
CA TYR A 242 -12.08 -13.60 -11.28
C TYR A 242 -10.92 -13.96 -12.22
N THR A 243 -9.69 -14.01 -11.70
CA THR A 243 -8.63 -14.78 -12.35
C THR A 243 -8.64 -16.21 -11.78
N ILE A 244 -9.07 -17.15 -12.61
CA ILE A 244 -9.13 -18.58 -12.27
C ILE A 244 -7.68 -19.05 -12.03
N GLY A 245 -7.32 -19.35 -10.77
CA GLY A 245 -6.14 -20.17 -10.47
C GLY A 245 -5.09 -19.64 -9.49
N GLN A 246 -5.31 -18.61 -8.67
CA GLN A 246 -4.31 -18.23 -7.64
C GLN A 246 -4.90 -17.85 -6.26
N SER A 247 -4.31 -18.40 -5.20
CA SER A 247 -4.60 -18.05 -3.79
C SER A 247 -4.28 -16.60 -3.45
N ASN A 248 -3.43 -15.93 -4.23
CA ASN A 248 -3.02 -14.55 -4.01
C ASN A 248 -4.14 -13.54 -4.37
N ALA A 249 -4.94 -13.80 -5.40
CA ALA A 249 -6.10 -12.96 -5.74
C ALA A 249 -7.20 -13.03 -4.66
N GLN A 250 -7.41 -14.21 -4.08
CA GLN A 250 -8.33 -14.42 -2.95
C GLN A 250 -7.85 -13.71 -1.69
N LYS A 251 -6.54 -13.81 -1.40
CA LYS A 251 -5.92 -13.07 -0.31
C LYS A 251 -6.10 -11.57 -0.53
N GLY A 252 -5.85 -11.05 -1.73
CA GLY A 252 -6.05 -9.63 -2.05
C GLY A 252 -7.48 -9.13 -1.84
N ALA A 253 -8.52 -9.89 -2.22
CA ALA A 253 -9.91 -9.48 -2.01
C ALA A 253 -10.35 -9.49 -0.53
N LEU A 254 -9.70 -10.29 0.31
CA LEU A 254 -9.99 -10.39 1.74
C LEU A 254 -9.06 -9.49 2.59
N VAL A 255 -7.83 -9.24 2.11
CA VAL A 255 -6.83 -8.37 2.74
C VAL A 255 -7.14 -6.92 2.40
N GLY A 256 -7.41 -6.12 3.42
CA GLY A 256 -7.91 -4.74 3.29
C GLY A 256 -9.27 -4.55 3.98
N ASN A 257 -10.06 -5.62 4.08
CA ASN A 257 -11.37 -5.62 4.73
C ASN A 257 -11.30 -6.01 6.22
N TYR A 258 -10.11 -6.03 6.82
CA TYR A 258 -9.95 -6.27 8.25
C TYR A 258 -8.67 -5.64 8.81
N GLU A 259 -8.66 -5.41 10.12
CA GLU A 259 -7.48 -5.05 10.90
C GLU A 259 -7.46 -5.81 12.24
N ILE A 260 -6.26 -6.02 12.77
CA ILE A 260 -6.02 -6.63 14.09
C ILE A 260 -5.52 -5.52 15.01
N VAL A 261 -6.38 -5.04 15.88
CA VAL A 261 -6.11 -3.85 16.71
C VAL A 261 -6.76 -4.02 18.08
N ASP A 262 -6.12 -3.46 19.11
CA ASP A 262 -6.70 -3.38 20.44
C ASP A 262 -7.62 -2.15 20.48
N THR A 263 -8.94 -2.34 20.33
CA THR A 263 -9.88 -1.22 20.19
C THR A 263 -10.32 -0.62 21.52
N ASP A 264 -10.14 -1.34 22.63
CA ASP A 264 -10.57 -0.91 23.96
C ASP A 264 -9.40 -0.66 24.93
N GLY A 265 -8.16 -0.86 24.48
CA GLY A 265 -6.94 -0.61 25.23
C GLY A 265 -6.69 -1.64 26.34
N ASN A 266 -7.26 -2.83 26.21
CA ASN A 266 -7.17 -3.88 27.23
C ASN A 266 -5.93 -4.78 27.07
N GLY A 267 -5.15 -4.57 25.99
CA GLY A 267 -3.93 -5.31 25.65
C GLY A 267 -4.15 -6.52 24.74
N LEU A 268 -5.39 -6.97 24.60
CA LEU A 268 -5.80 -8.06 23.70
C LEU A 268 -6.07 -7.52 22.30
N LYS A 269 -5.95 -8.38 21.30
CA LYS A 269 -6.21 -7.99 19.91
C LYS A 269 -7.65 -8.30 19.53
N ASP A 270 -8.36 -7.29 19.08
CA ASP A 270 -9.67 -7.43 18.45
C ASP A 270 -9.51 -7.65 16.95
N VAL A 271 -10.52 -8.30 16.36
CA VAL A 271 -10.63 -8.44 14.91
C VAL A 271 -11.69 -7.47 14.42
N VAL A 272 -11.25 -6.43 13.72
CA VAL A 272 -12.13 -5.44 13.11
C VAL A 272 -12.30 -5.81 11.65
N ILE A 273 -13.54 -5.98 11.18
CA ILE A 273 -13.86 -6.33 9.80
C ILE A 273 -14.58 -5.13 9.18
N HIS A 274 -13.95 -4.51 8.18
CA HIS A 274 -14.49 -3.39 7.39
C HIS A 274 -15.18 -3.95 6.16
N ALA A 275 -16.50 -4.08 6.20
CA ALA A 275 -17.27 -4.57 5.07
C ALA A 275 -18.72 -4.14 5.24
N GLY A 276 -19.43 -3.87 4.14
CA GLY A 276 -20.84 -3.50 4.16
C GLY A 276 -21.68 -4.66 4.67
N VAL A 277 -21.93 -4.71 5.98
CA VAL A 277 -22.62 -5.85 6.59
C VAL A 277 -24.11 -5.71 6.38
N TYR A 278 -24.67 -6.57 5.53
CA TYR A 278 -26.10 -6.85 5.54
C TYR A 278 -26.41 -7.80 6.68
N ASN A 279 -26.74 -7.23 7.83
CA ASN A 279 -27.26 -8.00 8.94
C ASN A 279 -28.75 -8.27 8.67
N ASN A 280 -29.15 -9.53 8.48
CA ASN A 280 -30.56 -9.92 8.41
C ASN A 280 -31.36 -9.61 9.71
N PHE A 281 -30.71 -9.01 10.72
CA PHE A 281 -31.31 -8.58 11.97
C PHE A 281 -31.97 -7.20 11.93
N LEU A 282 -31.67 -6.35 10.95
CA LEU A 282 -32.18 -4.98 10.87
C LEU A 282 -32.56 -4.64 9.41
N ASP A 283 -33.61 -3.83 9.24
CA ASP A 283 -34.16 -3.37 7.96
C ASP A 283 -33.06 -2.97 6.94
N SER A 284 -33.27 -3.24 5.65
CA SER A 284 -32.30 -3.10 4.54
C SER A 284 -31.78 -1.68 4.29
N SER A 285 -32.10 -0.73 5.17
CA SER A 285 -31.67 0.66 5.19
C SER A 285 -30.48 0.94 6.12
N SER A 286 -29.96 -0.07 6.84
CA SER A 286 -28.79 0.06 7.71
C SER A 286 -27.61 -0.82 7.26
N LEU A 287 -26.87 -0.35 6.25
CA LEU A 287 -25.49 -0.79 6.10
C LEU A 287 -24.73 -0.42 7.37
N GLN A 288 -24.04 -1.39 7.95
CA GLN A 288 -23.07 -1.19 9.03
C GLN A 288 -21.70 -1.39 8.41
N ASP A 289 -20.80 -0.43 8.59
CA ASP A 289 -19.52 -0.39 7.87
C ASP A 289 -18.43 -1.22 8.56
N THR A 290 -18.63 -1.58 9.83
CA THR A 290 -17.61 -2.29 10.61
C THR A 290 -18.21 -3.21 11.67
N ILE A 291 -17.70 -4.46 11.75
CA ILE A 291 -17.91 -5.38 12.87
C ILE A 291 -16.62 -5.47 13.67
N ILE A 292 -16.70 -5.32 15.00
CA ILE A 292 -15.59 -5.58 15.90
C ILE A 292 -15.86 -6.89 16.65
N LEU A 293 -14.97 -7.86 16.53
CA LEU A 293 -14.97 -9.08 17.33
C LEU A 293 -13.99 -8.90 18.49
N LYS A 294 -14.53 -8.83 19.72
CA LYS A 294 -13.76 -8.61 20.95
C LYS A 294 -13.63 -9.90 21.75
N TRP A 295 -12.46 -10.16 22.34
CA TRP A 295 -12.30 -11.29 23.26
C TRP A 295 -12.93 -10.99 24.62
N ASN A 296 -13.82 -11.86 25.11
CA ASN A 296 -14.49 -11.67 26.41
C ASN A 296 -13.88 -12.50 27.56
N GLY A 297 -12.71 -13.11 27.34
CA GLY A 297 -12.07 -14.04 28.28
C GLY A 297 -12.37 -15.53 28.01
N LYS A 298 -13.27 -15.84 27.07
CA LYS A 298 -13.63 -17.22 26.72
C LYS A 298 -13.80 -17.44 25.21
N SER A 299 -14.38 -16.47 24.54
CA SER A 299 -14.62 -16.49 23.10
C SER A 299 -14.57 -15.07 22.58
N TYR A 300 -14.43 -14.91 21.27
CA TYR A 300 -14.79 -13.66 20.63
C TYR A 300 -16.29 -13.43 20.78
N VAL A 301 -16.70 -12.19 20.91
CA VAL A 301 -18.09 -11.73 20.87
C VAL A 301 -18.20 -10.56 19.93
N ILE A 302 -19.38 -10.37 19.33
CA ILE A 302 -19.66 -9.16 18.57
C ILE A 302 -19.68 -8.00 19.57
N GLY A 303 -18.67 -7.14 19.49
CA GLY A 303 -18.52 -5.95 20.31
C GLY A 303 -19.35 -4.80 19.76
N ASP A 304 -18.76 -3.61 19.75
CA ASP A 304 -19.42 -2.43 19.20
C ASP A 304 -19.59 -2.59 17.69
N VAL A 305 -20.83 -2.41 17.24
CA VAL A 305 -21.14 -2.31 15.82
C VAL A 305 -21.36 -0.84 15.53
N SER A 306 -20.29 -0.16 15.13
CA SER A 306 -20.37 1.25 14.78
C SER A 306 -20.89 1.40 13.34
N LYS A 307 -21.95 2.17 13.18
CA LYS A 307 -21.99 3.08 12.02
C LYS A 307 -20.89 4.11 12.27
N GLU A 308 -20.12 4.48 11.26
CA GLU A 308 -19.22 5.63 11.40
C GLU A 308 -19.96 6.77 12.13
N ALA A 309 -19.32 7.31 13.17
CA ALA A 309 -19.94 8.29 14.05
C ALA A 309 -20.49 9.46 13.22
N THR A 310 -21.78 9.73 13.37
CA THR A 310 -22.39 10.93 12.80
C THR A 310 -21.82 12.16 13.51
N SER A 311 -21.69 13.25 12.74
CA SER A 311 -20.92 14.46 13.02
C SER A 311 -21.02 15.05 14.44
N THR A 312 -19.87 15.55 14.90
CA THR A 312 -19.69 16.51 16.00
C THR A 312 -20.65 17.70 15.87
N PRO A 313 -21.20 18.28 16.96
CA PRO A 313 -22.12 19.40 16.89
C PRO A 313 -21.55 20.58 16.08
N GLU A 314 -22.38 21.08 15.16
CA GLU A 314 -22.03 22.12 14.20
C GLU A 314 -21.39 23.34 14.89
N PRO A 315 -20.22 23.80 14.41
CA PRO A 315 -19.72 25.12 14.78
C PRO A 315 -20.72 26.19 14.31
N THR A 316 -21.20 27.02 15.25
CA THR A 316 -22.01 28.21 14.91
C THR A 316 -21.17 29.22 14.14
N PHE A 317 -21.20 29.14 12.82
CA PHE A 317 -20.72 30.19 11.93
C PHE A 317 -21.82 31.22 11.69
N THR A 318 -21.41 32.47 11.48
CA THR A 318 -22.32 33.53 11.07
C THR A 318 -22.62 33.34 9.58
N PRO A 319 -23.87 33.04 9.17
CA PRO A 319 -24.18 32.78 7.77
C PRO A 319 -23.76 33.95 6.90
N LEU A 320 -23.22 33.65 5.72
CA LEU A 320 -22.96 34.67 4.71
C LEU A 320 -24.28 35.41 4.41
N PRO A 321 -24.26 36.73 4.16
CA PRO A 321 -25.47 37.55 4.01
C PRO A 321 -26.29 37.29 2.73
N PHE A 322 -26.18 36.11 2.13
CA PHE A 322 -26.93 35.69 0.95
C PHE A 322 -28.03 34.71 1.34
N SER A 323 -29.19 35.20 1.77
CA SER A 323 -30.43 34.43 1.74
C SER A 323 -30.87 34.30 0.27
N ALA A 324 -30.20 33.45 -0.49
CA ALA A 324 -30.67 33.09 -1.82
C ALA A 324 -31.87 32.14 -1.66
N THR A 325 -33.07 32.54 -2.06
CA THR A 325 -34.15 31.56 -2.26
C THR A 325 -34.09 31.12 -3.72
N CYS A 326 -33.73 29.87 -3.99
CA CYS A 326 -33.89 29.31 -5.33
C CYS A 326 -35.36 28.95 -5.58
N SER A 327 -35.96 29.56 -6.61
CA SER A 327 -37.31 29.37 -7.13
C SER A 327 -38.46 29.19 -6.11
N ASN A 328 -39.24 30.26 -5.87
CA ASN A 328 -40.47 30.24 -5.05
C ASN A 328 -41.72 29.77 -5.82
N ILE A 329 -41.57 29.22 -7.03
CA ILE A 329 -42.71 28.80 -7.85
C ILE A 329 -42.89 27.31 -7.61
N VAL A 330 -43.93 26.92 -6.87
CA VAL A 330 -44.31 25.52 -6.66
C VAL A 330 -45.49 25.16 -7.57
N PRO A 331 -45.27 24.69 -8.81
CA PRO A 331 -46.15 23.71 -9.42
C PRO A 331 -45.67 22.32 -9.02
N ALA A 332 -46.61 21.41 -8.73
CA ALA A 332 -46.33 19.98 -8.53
C ALA A 332 -45.93 19.32 -9.87
N LEU A 333 -44.74 19.64 -10.37
CA LEU A 333 -44.18 19.02 -11.56
C LEU A 333 -43.67 17.63 -11.21
N ARG A 334 -44.13 16.63 -11.97
CA ARG A 334 -43.52 15.30 -11.98
C ARG A 334 -42.39 15.31 -12.99
N TYR A 335 -41.28 14.68 -12.65
CA TYR A 335 -40.22 14.42 -13.62
C TYR A 335 -40.75 13.46 -14.69
N GLU A 336 -41.00 13.96 -15.90
CA GLU A 336 -41.23 13.14 -17.09
C GLU A 336 -39.89 13.00 -17.82
N ASN A 337 -39.57 11.80 -18.32
CA ASN A 337 -38.28 11.51 -18.95
C ASN A 337 -38.03 12.47 -20.13
N PHE A 338 -37.28 13.55 -19.90
CA PHE A 338 -37.08 14.62 -20.87
C PHE A 338 -36.24 14.11 -22.05
N LYS A 339 -36.61 14.51 -23.27
CA LYS A 339 -35.77 14.30 -24.46
C LYS A 339 -34.74 15.44 -24.52
N GLY A 340 -33.47 15.17 -24.20
CA GLY A 340 -32.40 16.17 -24.21
C GLY A 340 -31.15 15.71 -23.45
N TYR A 341 -30.20 16.62 -23.24
CA TYR A 341 -29.08 16.35 -22.34
C TYR A 341 -29.56 16.32 -20.88
N VAL A 342 -29.11 15.33 -20.11
CA VAL A 342 -29.55 15.12 -18.70
C VAL A 342 -29.40 16.39 -17.87
N TYR A 343 -28.29 17.12 -18.01
CA TYR A 343 -28.05 18.32 -17.21
C TYR A 343 -29.03 19.47 -17.51
N GLU A 344 -29.45 19.65 -18.76
CA GLU A 344 -30.43 20.69 -19.14
C GLU A 344 -31.81 20.36 -18.54
N ALA A 345 -32.22 19.09 -18.63
CA ALA A 345 -33.48 18.61 -18.09
C ALA A 345 -33.55 18.73 -16.57
N VAL A 346 -32.48 18.36 -15.86
CA VAL A 346 -32.39 18.50 -14.41
C VAL A 346 -32.40 19.98 -14.01
N ALA A 347 -31.59 20.82 -14.65
CA ALA A 347 -31.56 22.25 -14.34
C ALA A 347 -32.94 22.89 -14.58
N GLU A 348 -33.61 22.56 -15.69
CA GLU A 348 -34.97 23.03 -15.98
C GLU A 348 -35.97 22.56 -14.90
N TYR A 349 -35.96 21.27 -14.55
CA TYR A 349 -36.80 20.70 -13.49
C TYR A 349 -36.63 21.43 -12.15
N LEU A 350 -35.39 21.60 -11.69
CA LEU A 350 -35.07 22.29 -10.45
C LEU A 350 -35.51 23.76 -10.50
N ASN A 351 -35.29 24.44 -11.62
CA ASN A 351 -35.67 25.84 -11.81
C ASN A 351 -37.18 26.07 -11.87
N GLN A 352 -37.96 25.08 -12.27
CA GLN A 352 -39.41 25.12 -12.25
C GLN A 352 -40.02 24.77 -10.87
N GLY A 353 -39.18 24.57 -9.85
CA GLY A 353 -39.61 24.24 -8.49
C GLY A 353 -39.83 22.75 -8.23
N GLY A 354 -39.24 21.89 -9.07
CA GLY A 354 -39.21 20.45 -8.83
C GLY A 354 -38.48 20.10 -7.54
N ASP A 355 -38.97 19.09 -6.82
CA ASP A 355 -38.34 18.58 -5.58
C ASP A 355 -37.11 17.74 -5.94
N PRO A 356 -35.88 18.16 -5.56
CA PRO A 356 -34.66 17.42 -5.87
C PRO A 356 -34.71 15.96 -5.38
N LYS A 357 -35.50 15.65 -4.35
CA LYS A 357 -35.65 14.28 -3.83
C LYS A 357 -36.28 13.32 -4.84
N GLN A 358 -37.08 13.80 -5.79
CA GLN A 358 -37.65 12.96 -6.84
C GLN A 358 -36.60 12.45 -7.83
N LEU A 359 -35.46 13.14 -7.94
CA LEU A 359 -34.36 12.73 -8.83
C LEU A 359 -33.70 11.41 -8.37
N LYS A 360 -33.80 11.06 -7.08
CA LYS A 360 -33.33 9.77 -6.52
C LYS A 360 -33.98 8.55 -7.16
N SER A 361 -35.15 8.70 -7.79
CA SER A 361 -35.82 7.60 -8.51
C SER A 361 -35.22 7.34 -9.91
N TYR A 362 -34.40 8.27 -10.41
CA TYR A 362 -33.82 8.22 -11.76
C TYR A 362 -32.30 8.16 -11.73
N TYR A 363 -31.67 8.76 -10.73
CA TYR A 363 -30.23 8.89 -10.60
C TYR A 363 -29.75 8.62 -9.18
N SER A 364 -28.45 8.39 -9.01
CA SER A 364 -27.82 8.48 -7.69
C SER A 364 -27.70 9.96 -7.35
N THR A 365 -28.51 10.45 -6.41
CA THR A 365 -28.63 11.88 -6.09
C THR A 365 -28.33 12.16 -4.63
N THR A 366 -27.43 13.11 -4.38
CA THR A 366 -27.13 13.68 -3.07
C THR A 366 -27.56 15.14 -3.03
N ILE A 367 -28.17 15.55 -1.91
CA ILE A 367 -28.72 16.90 -1.72
C ILE A 367 -28.16 17.41 -0.39
N GLN A 368 -27.25 18.37 -0.46
CA GLN A 368 -26.52 18.89 0.71
C GLN A 368 -26.06 20.31 0.43
N ASP A 369 -26.05 21.17 1.45
CA ASP A 369 -25.43 22.49 1.37
C ASP A 369 -23.90 22.32 1.41
N LEU A 370 -23.24 22.66 0.30
CA LEU A 370 -21.79 22.53 0.13
C LEU A 370 -21.08 23.89 0.21
N ASN A 371 -21.83 24.99 0.14
CA ASN A 371 -21.30 26.35 0.07
C ASN A 371 -21.69 27.21 1.29
N ASN A 372 -22.41 26.63 2.26
CA ASN A 372 -22.90 27.23 3.50
C ASN A 372 -23.79 28.46 3.30
N ASP A 373 -24.63 28.45 2.25
CA ASP A 373 -25.60 29.50 1.95
C ASP A 373 -27.05 29.12 2.34
N THR A 374 -27.24 27.97 2.99
CA THR A 374 -28.51 27.35 3.39
C THR A 374 -29.36 26.76 2.26
N VAL A 375 -28.96 26.93 1.00
CA VAL A 375 -29.58 26.28 -0.16
C VAL A 375 -28.76 25.06 -0.52
N PRO A 376 -29.35 23.86 -0.52
CA PRO A 376 -28.60 22.67 -0.87
C PRO A 376 -28.21 22.66 -2.35
N GLU A 377 -26.96 22.30 -2.61
CA GLU A 377 -26.53 21.81 -3.91
C GLU A 377 -27.16 20.43 -4.20
N VAL A 378 -27.32 20.14 -5.49
CA VAL A 378 -27.80 18.85 -5.98
C VAL A 378 -26.68 18.18 -6.78
N LEU A 379 -26.14 17.10 -6.24
CA LEU A 379 -25.15 16.26 -6.92
C LEU A 379 -25.85 15.05 -7.53
N ILE A 380 -25.59 14.77 -8.81
CA ILE A 380 -26.18 13.67 -9.56
C ILE A 380 -25.07 12.86 -10.19
N ILE A 381 -25.09 11.54 -9.97
CA ILE A 381 -24.29 10.59 -10.74
C ILE A 381 -25.25 9.88 -11.70
N ASN A 382 -25.03 10.09 -12.99
CA ASN A 382 -25.71 9.37 -14.05
C ASN A 382 -24.94 8.07 -14.35
N PRO A 383 -25.49 6.89 -14.06
CA PRO A 383 -24.80 5.62 -14.31
C PRO A 383 -24.86 5.20 -15.78
N ASP A 384 -25.66 5.87 -16.63
CA ASP A 384 -25.74 5.55 -18.05
C ASP A 384 -24.38 5.79 -18.70
N TYR A 385 -23.90 4.83 -19.49
CA TYR A 385 -22.60 4.92 -20.13
C TYR A 385 -22.58 5.97 -21.26
N PRO A 386 -21.60 6.90 -21.27
CA PRO A 386 -20.53 7.10 -20.28
C PRO A 386 -21.07 7.77 -18.99
N ALA A 387 -20.61 7.29 -17.83
CA ALA A 387 -21.06 7.82 -16.54
C ALA A 387 -20.59 9.29 -16.38
N TYR A 388 -21.48 10.13 -15.87
CA TYR A 388 -21.21 11.55 -15.61
C TYR A 388 -21.61 11.93 -14.19
N ILE A 389 -20.89 12.89 -13.62
CA ILE A 389 -21.28 13.59 -12.40
C ILE A 389 -21.69 15.02 -12.74
N TYR A 390 -22.83 15.45 -12.20
CA TYR A 390 -23.36 16.79 -12.38
C TYR A 390 -23.57 17.41 -10.99
N LEU A 391 -23.00 18.59 -10.78
CA LEU A 391 -23.22 19.39 -9.57
C LEU A 391 -24.04 20.62 -9.94
N PHE A 392 -25.21 20.78 -9.33
CA PHE A 392 -26.06 21.95 -9.51
C PHE A 392 -26.04 22.82 -8.26
N SER A 393 -25.78 24.11 -8.44
CA SER A 393 -25.79 25.10 -7.35
C SER A 393 -26.73 26.24 -7.67
N CYS A 394 -27.31 26.84 -6.63
CA CYS A 394 -28.22 27.96 -6.75
C CYS A 394 -27.46 29.27 -7.00
N GLN A 395 -27.51 29.80 -8.21
CA GLN A 395 -26.90 31.09 -8.55
C GLN A 395 -27.94 32.05 -9.11
N ASN A 396 -28.04 33.24 -8.50
CA ASN A 396 -28.99 34.28 -8.89
C ASN A 396 -30.46 33.78 -8.95
N GLY A 397 -30.83 32.92 -8.00
CA GLY A 397 -32.18 32.35 -7.88
C GLY A 397 -32.49 31.23 -8.88
N LYS A 398 -31.48 30.71 -9.59
CA LYS A 398 -31.60 29.56 -10.50
C LYS A 398 -30.54 28.51 -10.23
N TYR A 399 -30.91 27.24 -10.29
CA TYR A 399 -29.97 26.15 -10.35
C TYR A 399 -29.23 26.17 -11.69
N VAL A 400 -27.90 26.18 -11.62
CA VAL A 400 -27.01 26.08 -12.76
C VAL A 400 -26.03 24.94 -12.54
N GLU A 401 -25.69 24.22 -13.61
CA GLU A 401 -24.65 23.19 -13.59
C GLU A 401 -23.28 23.85 -13.38
N ILE A 402 -22.52 23.32 -12.43
CA ILE A 402 -21.13 23.68 -12.15
C ILE A 402 -20.23 22.77 -12.97
N LYS A 403 -19.71 23.28 -14.09
CA LYS A 403 -18.87 22.54 -15.05
C LYS A 403 -17.42 22.31 -14.59
N GLU A 404 -17.11 22.51 -13.32
CA GLU A 404 -15.74 22.40 -12.80
C GLU A 404 -15.33 20.94 -12.50
N ILE A 405 -16.27 20.01 -12.62
CA ILE A 405 -15.98 18.58 -12.62
C ILE A 405 -15.89 18.13 -14.08
N GLU A 406 -14.71 18.28 -14.69
CA GLU A 406 -14.43 17.67 -15.98
C GLU A 406 -14.26 16.16 -15.75
N THR A 407 -15.35 15.40 -15.88
CA THR A 407 -15.25 13.94 -15.94
C THR A 407 -14.81 13.56 -17.34
N GLU A 408 -13.72 12.80 -17.46
CA GLU A 408 -13.51 12.02 -18.67
C GLU A 408 -14.62 10.96 -18.79
N LEU A 409 -14.83 10.43 -20.00
CA LEU A 409 -15.82 9.38 -20.24
C LEU A 409 -15.54 8.22 -19.26
N SER A 410 -16.36 8.07 -18.23
CA SER A 410 -16.10 7.10 -17.17
C SER A 410 -16.98 5.86 -17.31
N ASN A 411 -16.42 4.70 -17.02
CA ASN A 411 -17.18 3.45 -16.95
C ASN A 411 -17.92 3.34 -15.61
N SER A 412 -17.38 3.96 -14.56
CA SER A 412 -17.96 3.93 -13.21
C SER A 412 -17.55 5.15 -12.42
N ILE A 413 -18.51 5.76 -11.70
CA ILE A 413 -18.27 6.86 -10.78
C ILE A 413 -18.79 6.44 -9.41
N SER A 414 -17.96 6.59 -8.39
CA SER A 414 -18.28 6.27 -6.99
C SER A 414 -18.04 7.50 -6.13
N LEU A 415 -19.05 7.84 -5.32
CA LEU A 415 -18.93 8.88 -4.30
C LEU A 415 -18.32 8.24 -3.03
N LEU A 416 -17.12 8.67 -2.66
CA LEU A 416 -16.45 8.19 -1.46
C LEU A 416 -16.98 8.87 -0.19
N GLY A 417 -17.42 10.13 -0.31
CA GLY A 417 -17.96 10.88 0.82
C GLY A 417 -18.25 12.34 0.51
N ILE A 418 -19.07 12.95 1.38
CA ILE A 418 -19.31 14.40 1.41
C ILE A 418 -19.24 14.87 2.85
N TYR A 419 -18.15 15.53 3.24
CA TYR A 419 -17.88 15.94 4.62
C TYR A 419 -17.13 17.27 4.62
N ASP A 420 -17.32 18.10 5.65
CA ASP A 420 -16.38 19.18 5.99
C ASP A 420 -15.17 18.57 6.68
N ASN A 421 -14.31 17.94 5.88
CA ASN A 421 -13.20 17.12 6.35
C ASN A 421 -12.07 18.01 6.92
N ASN A 422 -11.85 19.19 6.32
CA ASN A 422 -10.85 20.14 6.79
C ASN A 422 -11.36 21.12 7.89
N LYS A 423 -12.64 21.02 8.27
CA LYS A 423 -13.31 21.80 9.33
C LYS A 423 -13.35 23.30 9.06
N ASN A 424 -13.45 23.71 7.80
CA ASN A 424 -13.53 25.11 7.39
C ASN A 424 -14.97 25.63 7.20
N GLY A 425 -15.97 24.77 7.39
CA GLY A 425 -17.38 25.09 7.22
C GLY A 425 -17.92 24.89 5.81
N PHE A 426 -17.13 24.35 4.88
CA PHE A 426 -17.54 23.95 3.53
C PHE A 426 -17.27 22.45 3.35
N ALA A 427 -18.27 21.71 2.88
CA ALA A 427 -18.09 20.28 2.66
C ALA A 427 -17.30 20.02 1.36
N GLU A 428 -16.37 19.08 1.43
CA GLU A 428 -15.68 18.54 0.27
C GLU A 428 -16.41 17.31 -0.28
N VAL A 429 -16.41 17.19 -1.61
CA VAL A 429 -16.96 16.05 -2.35
C VAL A 429 -15.81 15.19 -2.85
N PHE A 430 -15.73 13.94 -2.37
CA PHE A 430 -14.68 12.98 -2.74
C PHE A 430 -15.23 11.99 -3.75
N VAL A 431 -14.64 11.95 -4.95
CA VAL A 431 -15.13 11.15 -6.08
C VAL A 431 -14.02 10.27 -6.61
N LYS A 432 -14.32 8.99 -6.80
CA LYS A 432 -13.53 8.02 -7.56
C LYS A 432 -14.19 7.81 -8.92
N GLU A 433 -13.43 7.96 -9.98
CA GLU A 433 -13.85 7.65 -11.33
C GLU A 433 -12.99 6.52 -11.88
N ILE A 434 -13.60 5.61 -12.64
CA ILE A 434 -12.90 4.50 -13.30
C ILE A 434 -13.20 4.61 -14.79
N SER A 435 -12.21 5.04 -15.57
CA SER A 435 -12.29 5.24 -17.01
C SER A 435 -11.07 4.61 -17.67
N CYS A 436 -11.22 3.53 -18.43
CA CYS A 436 -10.09 2.89 -19.12
C CYS A 436 -9.99 3.32 -20.60
N PHE A 437 -10.31 4.58 -20.91
CA PHE A 437 -10.30 5.07 -22.30
C PHE A 437 -8.98 5.72 -22.73
N SER A 438 -8.18 6.16 -21.75
CA SER A 438 -6.83 6.72 -21.90
C SER A 438 -5.89 5.97 -20.94
N ASP A 439 -4.58 6.27 -20.94
CA ASP A 439 -3.48 5.59 -20.22
C ASP A 439 -3.70 5.17 -18.76
N ARG A 440 -4.81 5.58 -18.13
CA ARG A 440 -5.03 5.41 -16.70
C ARG A 440 -6.48 5.02 -16.44
N CYS A 441 -6.67 3.85 -15.83
CA CYS A 441 -8.00 3.29 -15.59
C CYS A 441 -8.81 3.97 -14.47
N GLY A 442 -8.22 4.86 -13.67
CA GLY A 442 -8.96 5.61 -12.66
C GLY A 442 -8.46 7.02 -12.42
N SER A 443 -9.36 7.86 -11.88
CA SER A 443 -9.04 9.18 -11.35
C SER A 443 -9.68 9.40 -9.99
N LEU A 444 -9.03 10.22 -9.16
CA LEU A 444 -9.63 10.77 -7.95
C LEU A 444 -9.83 12.27 -8.09
N ASN A 445 -10.95 12.76 -7.58
CA ASN A 445 -11.31 14.16 -7.53
C ASN A 445 -11.74 14.53 -6.11
N VAL A 446 -11.29 15.68 -5.63
CA VAL A 446 -11.79 16.29 -4.39
C VAL A 446 -12.21 17.70 -4.73
N ILE A 447 -13.48 18.03 -4.51
CA ILE A 447 -14.04 19.32 -4.93
C ILE A 447 -14.61 20.04 -3.72
N GLU A 448 -14.29 21.32 -3.58
CA GLU A 448 -14.76 22.17 -2.46
C GLU A 448 -15.07 23.59 -2.96
N TRP A 449 -16.03 24.24 -2.31
CA TRP A 449 -16.30 25.66 -2.50
C TRP A 449 -15.18 26.56 -1.97
N ASN A 450 -14.62 27.44 -2.80
CA ASN A 450 -13.55 28.36 -2.39
C ASN A 450 -14.03 29.77 -2.02
N GLY A 451 -15.34 29.96 -1.80
CA GLY A 451 -15.98 31.25 -1.57
C GLY A 451 -16.48 31.95 -2.84
N LYS A 452 -16.13 31.46 -4.04
CA LYS A 452 -16.59 32.04 -5.33
C LYS A 452 -17.08 31.00 -6.33
N LYS A 453 -16.42 29.84 -6.37
CA LYS A 453 -16.69 28.73 -7.28
C LYS A 453 -16.20 27.44 -6.63
N PHE A 454 -16.59 26.30 -7.19
CA PHE A 454 -16.03 25.03 -6.76
C PHE A 454 -14.61 24.89 -7.32
N ALA A 455 -13.73 24.21 -6.61
CA ALA A 455 -12.36 24.02 -7.06
C ALA A 455 -11.89 22.63 -6.70
N GLN A 456 -11.10 22.05 -7.60
CA GLN A 456 -10.35 20.84 -7.32
C GLN A 456 -9.33 21.11 -6.21
N LYS A 457 -9.23 20.17 -5.28
CA LYS A 457 -8.43 20.24 -4.06
C LYS A 457 -7.36 19.17 -4.01
N ILE A 458 -7.31 18.25 -4.97
CA ILE A 458 -6.12 17.38 -5.11
C ILE A 458 -5.00 18.21 -5.72
N LYS A 459 -3.80 18.05 -5.19
CA LYS A 459 -2.58 18.63 -5.75
C LYS A 459 -1.53 17.55 -5.89
N GLU A 460 -1.28 17.15 -7.13
CA GLU A 460 -0.20 16.23 -7.47
C GLU A 460 0.83 16.94 -8.34
N ILE A 461 2.12 16.69 -8.11
CA ILE A 461 3.17 17.16 -9.01
C ILE A 461 3.38 16.06 -10.05
N GLY A 462 2.70 16.20 -11.19
CA GLY A 462 2.85 15.31 -12.33
C GLY A 462 4.26 15.37 -12.95
N ARG A 463 4.51 14.45 -13.88
CA ARG A 463 5.79 14.35 -14.58
C ARG A 463 6.13 15.67 -15.30
N GLY A 464 7.36 16.13 -15.08
CA GLY A 464 7.84 17.43 -15.60
C GLY A 464 7.61 18.61 -14.66
N GLY A 465 7.19 18.36 -13.41
CA GLY A 465 6.99 19.40 -12.40
C GLY A 465 5.72 20.22 -12.61
N LYS A 466 4.81 19.76 -13.48
CA LYS A 466 3.50 20.39 -13.67
C LYS A 466 2.57 19.94 -12.56
N VAL A 467 1.92 20.90 -11.91
CA VAL A 467 0.87 20.60 -10.94
C VAL A 467 -0.36 20.11 -11.70
N SER A 468 -0.79 18.89 -11.37
CA SER A 468 -2.08 18.32 -11.75
C SER A 468 -3.05 18.48 -10.58
N PHE A 469 -4.31 18.74 -10.90
CA PHE A 469 -5.41 18.83 -9.92
C PHE A 469 -6.30 17.60 -9.91
N SER A 470 -5.86 16.54 -10.58
CA SER A 470 -6.37 15.18 -10.48
C SER A 470 -5.18 14.23 -10.36
N THR A 471 -5.41 13.10 -9.70
CA THR A 471 -4.49 11.98 -9.73
C THR A 471 -5.10 10.84 -10.53
N SER A 472 -4.25 10.02 -11.13
CA SER A 472 -4.71 8.90 -11.94
C SER A 472 -3.80 7.68 -11.77
N MET A 473 -4.42 6.50 -11.70
CA MET A 473 -3.77 5.22 -11.39
C MET A 473 -4.33 4.15 -12.30
N ASP A 474 -3.53 3.14 -12.59
CA ASP A 474 -3.97 1.98 -13.34
C ASP A 474 -4.64 0.96 -12.42
N GLU A 475 -5.67 0.31 -12.95
CA GLU A 475 -6.45 -0.71 -12.27
C GLU A 475 -6.71 -0.40 -10.78
N PRO A 476 -7.46 0.68 -10.47
CA PRO A 476 -7.65 1.13 -9.09
C PRO A 476 -8.44 0.11 -8.26
N SER A 477 -7.72 -0.72 -7.51
CA SER A 477 -8.30 -1.77 -6.66
C SER A 477 -9.24 -1.21 -5.59
N ASP A 478 -8.84 -0.16 -4.88
CA ASP A 478 -9.62 0.38 -3.76
C ASP A 478 -9.32 1.87 -3.53
N ALA A 479 -10.32 2.63 -3.08
CA ALA A 479 -10.17 4.02 -2.64
C ALA A 479 -11.11 4.32 -1.47
N TYR A 480 -10.58 4.90 -0.39
CA TYR A 480 -11.35 5.20 0.81
C TYR A 480 -10.79 6.41 1.56
N LEU A 481 -11.56 6.89 2.55
CA LEU A 481 -11.17 7.97 3.45
C LEU A 481 -10.86 7.38 4.83
N LYS A 482 -9.68 7.67 5.39
CA LYS A 482 -9.28 7.22 6.75
C LYS A 482 -8.42 8.30 7.40
N ASP A 483 -8.69 8.61 8.66
CA ASP A 483 -7.83 9.46 9.49
C ASP A 483 -6.65 8.61 10.00
N LEU A 484 -5.51 8.74 9.32
CA LEU A 484 -4.33 7.89 9.52
C LEU A 484 -3.46 8.35 10.69
N ASP A 485 -3.55 9.62 11.08
CA ASP A 485 -2.73 10.17 12.16
C ASP A 485 -3.52 10.74 13.35
N ASN A 486 -4.83 10.55 13.34
CA ASN A 486 -5.77 10.94 14.39
C ASN A 486 -5.84 12.46 14.62
N ASP A 487 -5.62 13.27 13.59
CA ASP A 487 -5.80 14.73 13.64
C ASP A 487 -7.27 15.16 13.39
N GLY A 488 -8.13 14.19 13.08
CA GLY A 488 -9.54 14.35 12.80
C GLY A 488 -9.82 14.89 11.39
N ILE A 489 -8.84 14.89 10.49
CA ILE A 489 -9.00 15.10 9.05
C ILE A 489 -8.70 13.76 8.38
N LYS A 490 -9.63 13.25 7.56
CA LYS A 490 -9.41 11.97 6.87
C LYS A 490 -8.46 12.16 5.69
N GLU A 491 -7.43 11.33 5.57
CA GLU A 491 -6.67 11.18 4.33
C GLU A 491 -7.44 10.40 3.29
N LEU A 492 -7.20 10.74 2.01
CA LEU A 492 -7.68 9.96 0.88
C LEU A 492 -6.63 8.90 0.55
N VAL A 493 -6.97 7.64 0.79
CA VAL A 493 -6.12 6.48 0.52
C VAL A 493 -6.57 5.84 -0.78
N TRP A 494 -5.62 5.59 -1.67
CA TRP A 494 -5.88 5.02 -2.98
C TRP A 494 -4.90 3.92 -3.31
N THR A 495 -5.39 2.72 -3.57
CA THR A 495 -4.55 1.54 -3.83
C THR A 495 -4.86 0.94 -5.20
N GLY A 496 -3.81 0.60 -5.95
CA GLY A 496 -3.91 -0.05 -7.26
C GLY A 496 -2.54 -0.20 -7.90
N GLU A 497 -2.51 -0.47 -9.20
CA GLU A 497 -1.26 -0.66 -9.91
C GLU A 497 -0.78 0.65 -10.53
N VAL A 498 0.52 0.93 -10.42
CA VAL A 498 1.10 2.13 -11.04
C VAL A 498 1.88 1.68 -12.26
N THR A 499 1.32 1.89 -13.45
CA THR A 499 2.11 1.88 -14.67
C THR A 499 2.83 3.22 -14.83
N PRO A 500 4.00 3.22 -15.49
CA PRO A 500 4.54 4.43 -16.11
C PRO A 500 3.53 5.04 -17.09
N ASP A 501 3.56 6.37 -17.24
CA ASP A 501 2.60 7.20 -18.01
C ASP A 501 2.41 6.90 -19.52
N TRP A 502 2.88 5.77 -20.05
CA TRP A 502 2.85 5.47 -21.46
C TRP A 502 2.10 4.18 -21.73
N HIS A 503 1.05 4.27 -22.54
CA HIS A 503 0.25 3.18 -23.09
C HIS A 503 1.04 1.88 -23.28
N GLY A 504 0.71 0.88 -22.49
CA GLY A 504 1.18 -0.48 -22.70
C GLY A 504 0.27 -1.46 -22.00
N ASP A 505 0.07 -2.60 -22.65
CA ASP A 505 -0.38 -3.83 -22.01
C ASP A 505 0.31 -3.97 -20.65
N HIS A 506 -0.41 -4.24 -19.56
CA HIS A 506 0.14 -4.30 -18.20
C HIS A 506 1.40 -5.18 -18.11
N TRP A 507 1.46 -6.24 -18.92
CA TRP A 507 2.62 -7.10 -19.08
C TRP A 507 3.88 -6.34 -19.50
N ALA A 508 3.75 -5.27 -20.27
CA ALA A 508 4.88 -4.44 -20.68
C ALA A 508 5.61 -3.83 -19.47
N PHE A 509 4.89 -3.67 -18.36
CA PHE A 509 5.33 -3.07 -17.11
C PHE A 509 5.45 -4.05 -15.96
N TYR A 510 5.62 -5.36 -16.23
CA TYR A 510 5.89 -6.37 -15.20
C TYR A 510 7.36 -6.40 -14.70
N PRO A 511 7.68 -6.52 -13.40
CA PRO A 511 6.80 -6.76 -12.26
C PRO A 511 6.19 -5.48 -11.67
N GLN A 512 4.89 -5.34 -11.88
CA GLN A 512 4.11 -4.32 -11.20
C GLN A 512 3.97 -4.68 -9.71
N ARG A 513 3.85 -3.65 -8.88
CA ARG A 513 3.45 -3.79 -7.50
C ARG A 513 2.24 -2.90 -7.26
N LEU A 514 1.36 -3.37 -6.38
CA LEU A 514 0.36 -2.49 -5.80
C LEU A 514 1.07 -1.32 -5.14
N ALA A 515 0.57 -0.12 -5.40
CA ALA A 515 0.99 1.11 -4.78
C ALA A 515 -0.20 1.69 -4.01
N THR A 516 0.09 2.25 -2.86
CA THR A 516 -0.83 2.99 -2.02
C THR A 516 -0.41 4.45 -2.04
N HIS A 517 -1.25 5.27 -2.64
CA HIS A 517 -1.16 6.71 -2.63
C HIS A 517 -2.00 7.24 -1.47
N VAL A 518 -1.39 8.08 -0.65
CA VAL A 518 -2.10 8.76 0.45
C VAL A 518 -2.07 10.25 0.16
N PHE A 519 -3.24 10.89 0.12
CA PHE A 519 -3.34 12.33 -0.01
C PHE A 519 -3.77 12.94 1.31
N LYS A 520 -2.92 13.82 1.85
CA LYS A 520 -3.12 14.48 3.12
C LYS A 520 -3.40 15.97 2.92
N TRP A 521 -4.30 16.52 3.73
CA TRP A 521 -4.56 17.96 3.76
C TRP A 521 -3.32 18.75 4.23
N ASP A 522 -2.83 19.65 3.39
CA ASP A 522 -1.67 20.51 3.67
C ASP A 522 -2.03 21.91 4.19
N GLY A 523 -3.31 22.13 4.50
CA GLY A 523 -3.87 23.44 4.84
C GLY A 523 -4.52 24.17 3.66
N THR A 524 -4.28 23.73 2.42
CA THR A 524 -4.87 24.32 1.21
C THR A 524 -5.42 23.28 0.23
N ASN A 525 -4.72 22.15 0.08
CA ASN A 525 -5.03 21.05 -0.83
C ASN A 525 -4.76 19.70 -0.16
N TYR A 526 -5.33 18.64 -0.73
CA TYR A 526 -4.91 17.26 -0.52
C TYR A 526 -3.66 17.01 -1.37
N SER A 527 -2.50 17.07 -0.71
CA SER A 527 -1.20 16.85 -1.31
C SER A 527 -0.77 15.39 -1.15
N ALA A 528 -0.20 14.81 -2.20
CA ALA A 528 0.29 13.44 -2.15
C ALA A 528 1.45 13.29 -1.16
N LEU A 529 1.33 12.32 -0.24
CA LEU A 529 2.44 11.78 0.52
C LEU A 529 3.30 10.88 -0.38
N PRO A 530 4.53 10.51 0.05
CA PRO A 530 5.33 9.52 -0.64
C PRO A 530 4.54 8.23 -0.86
N VAL A 531 4.57 7.73 -2.10
CA VAL A 531 3.88 6.49 -2.49
C VAL A 531 4.45 5.31 -1.72
N GLU A 532 3.59 4.47 -1.16
CA GLU A 532 4.00 3.22 -0.51
C GLU A 532 3.73 2.05 -1.46
N TYR A 533 4.75 1.28 -1.80
CA TYR A 533 4.58 0.06 -2.60
C TYR A 533 4.38 -1.16 -1.71
N ALA A 534 3.68 -2.16 -2.24
CA ALA A 534 3.70 -3.51 -1.69
C ALA A 534 5.14 -4.02 -1.53
N ALA A 535 5.32 -4.99 -0.63
CA ALA A 535 6.63 -5.53 -0.32
C ALA A 535 7.39 -5.93 -1.60
N PRO A 536 8.69 -5.58 -1.72
CA PRO A 536 9.46 -5.88 -2.92
C PRO A 536 9.59 -7.39 -3.09
N GLU A 537 9.34 -7.85 -4.31
CA GLU A 537 9.58 -9.24 -4.74
C GLU A 537 10.99 -9.40 -5.30
N TYR A 538 11.53 -8.31 -5.86
CA TYR A 538 12.83 -8.28 -6.51
C TYR A 538 13.79 -7.31 -5.83
N ARG A 539 15.09 -7.59 -5.95
CA ARG A 539 16.14 -6.81 -5.27
C ARG A 539 16.19 -5.36 -5.70
N PHE A 540 16.00 -5.10 -7.00
CA PHE A 540 15.99 -3.73 -7.53
C PHE A 540 14.80 -2.92 -6.99
N GLN A 541 13.65 -3.55 -6.74
CA GLN A 541 12.49 -2.88 -6.15
C GLN A 541 12.79 -2.41 -4.72
N ALA A 542 13.43 -3.26 -3.89
CA ALA A 542 13.84 -2.87 -2.55
C ALA A 542 14.83 -1.69 -2.55
N VAL A 543 15.73 -1.64 -3.53
CA VAL A 543 16.63 -0.50 -3.75
C VAL A 543 15.85 0.76 -4.12
N GLN A 544 14.93 0.67 -5.07
CA GLN A 544 14.12 1.81 -5.53
C GLN A 544 13.19 2.35 -4.43
N ASP A 545 12.65 1.46 -3.59
CA ASP A 545 11.90 1.86 -2.38
C ASP A 545 12.79 2.67 -1.44
N GLY A 546 14.02 2.21 -1.21
CA GLY A 546 15.00 2.94 -0.43
C GLY A 546 15.27 4.34 -1.00
N ASP A 547 15.42 4.45 -2.32
CA ASP A 547 15.62 5.73 -3.01
C ASP A 547 14.43 6.67 -2.80
N LEU A 548 13.21 6.18 -3.00
CA LEU A 548 11.98 6.95 -2.81
C LEU A 548 11.85 7.43 -1.35
N TYR A 549 12.09 6.56 -0.37
CA TYR A 549 12.04 6.94 1.05
C TYR A 549 13.14 7.95 1.40
N SER A 550 14.34 7.83 0.80
CA SER A 550 15.42 8.78 1.04
C SER A 550 15.11 10.17 0.48
N GLU A 551 14.50 10.26 -0.71
CA GLU A 551 14.05 11.52 -1.32
C GLU A 551 12.93 12.19 -0.49
N ALA A 552 12.08 11.37 0.13
CA ALA A 552 11.01 11.82 1.01
C ALA A 552 11.47 12.21 2.43
N GLY A 553 12.76 12.05 2.77
CA GLY A 553 13.26 12.28 4.13
C GLY A 553 12.87 11.19 5.14
N LEU A 554 12.32 10.06 4.69
CA LEU A 554 11.93 8.91 5.50
C LEU A 554 13.14 7.97 5.72
N TYR A 555 14.20 8.51 6.32
CA TYR A 555 15.52 7.87 6.35
C TYR A 555 15.55 6.49 7.02
N GLU A 556 14.79 6.28 8.10
CA GLU A 556 14.74 4.96 8.74
C GLU A 556 14.10 3.89 7.84
N LYS A 557 13.02 4.24 7.11
CA LYS A 557 12.41 3.34 6.11
C LYS A 557 13.41 3.09 4.97
N ALA A 558 14.11 4.12 4.51
CA ALA A 558 15.13 3.98 3.47
C ALA A 558 16.24 3.00 3.87
N LEU A 559 16.81 3.15 5.07
CA LEU A 559 17.85 2.24 5.59
C LEU A 559 17.34 0.79 5.69
N LYS A 560 16.09 0.57 6.12
CA LYS A 560 15.49 -0.77 6.17
C LYS A 560 15.37 -1.38 4.76
N SER A 561 14.90 -0.62 3.77
CA SER A 561 14.79 -1.09 2.39
C SER A 561 16.15 -1.43 1.76
N TYR A 562 17.17 -0.59 1.98
CA TYR A 562 18.53 -0.89 1.53
C TYR A 562 19.12 -2.12 2.21
N GLN A 563 18.91 -2.28 3.52
CA GLN A 563 19.34 -3.49 4.23
C GLN A 563 18.62 -4.74 3.73
N LEU A 564 17.33 -4.64 3.39
CA LEU A 564 16.56 -5.73 2.79
C LEU A 564 17.18 -6.14 1.44
N ALA A 565 17.52 -5.16 0.60
CA ALA A 565 18.21 -5.39 -0.68
C ALA A 565 19.58 -6.06 -0.52
N ILE A 566 20.32 -5.77 0.56
CA ILE A 566 21.63 -6.38 0.83
C ILE A 566 21.51 -7.79 1.40
N LYS A 567 20.64 -7.98 2.41
CA LYS A 567 20.64 -9.17 3.28
C LYS A 567 19.67 -10.27 2.83
N SER A 568 18.60 -9.92 2.12
CA SER A 568 17.56 -10.89 1.81
C SER A 568 17.98 -11.86 0.70
N ASP A 569 17.96 -13.16 1.03
CA ASP A 569 18.05 -14.25 0.05
C ASP A 569 16.68 -14.57 -0.57
N GLY A 570 15.59 -14.04 -0.02
CA GLY A 570 14.22 -14.25 -0.51
C GLY A 570 13.81 -13.33 -1.67
N LEU A 571 14.56 -12.25 -1.92
CA LEU A 571 14.31 -11.37 -3.07
C LEU A 571 14.82 -12.00 -4.37
N GLY A 572 13.94 -12.03 -5.38
CA GLY A 572 14.28 -12.43 -6.73
C GLY A 572 15.28 -11.47 -7.40
N TRP A 573 15.92 -11.97 -8.44
CA TRP A 573 16.78 -11.19 -9.34
C TRP A 573 15.97 -10.69 -10.54
N TRP A 574 16.43 -9.64 -11.22
CA TRP A 574 15.70 -9.09 -12.37
C TRP A 574 16.60 -8.66 -13.52
N THR A 575 16.25 -9.04 -14.74
CA THR A 575 16.90 -8.60 -15.99
C THR A 575 15.89 -8.51 -17.13
N GLU A 576 16.30 -7.93 -18.26
CA GLU A 576 15.50 -7.87 -19.49
C GLU A 576 15.19 -9.28 -20.04
N GLU A 577 16.11 -10.24 -19.93
CA GLU A 577 15.86 -11.63 -20.33
C GLU A 577 14.77 -12.27 -19.46
N ARG A 578 14.79 -11.98 -18.15
CA ARG A 578 13.74 -12.43 -17.23
C ARG A 578 12.38 -11.82 -17.56
N TRP A 579 12.36 -10.53 -17.88
CA TRP A 579 11.16 -9.87 -18.35
C TRP A 579 10.62 -10.56 -19.61
N ASN A 580 11.45 -10.68 -20.65
CA ASN A 580 11.10 -11.32 -21.93
C ASN A 580 10.55 -12.74 -21.75
N TYR A 581 11.14 -13.52 -20.84
CA TYR A 581 10.66 -14.85 -20.48
C TYR A 581 9.28 -14.84 -19.84
N ILE A 582 9.01 -13.90 -18.93
CA ILE A 582 7.74 -13.79 -18.21
C ILE A 582 6.63 -13.27 -19.12
N VAL A 583 6.92 -12.24 -19.93
CA VAL A 583 5.90 -11.56 -20.75
C VAL A 583 5.71 -12.22 -22.13
N GLY A 584 6.67 -13.03 -22.57
CA GLY A 584 6.62 -13.78 -23.82
C GLY A 584 5.32 -14.54 -24.06
N PRO A 585 4.88 -15.38 -23.12
CA PRO A 585 3.60 -16.10 -23.21
C PRO A 585 2.36 -15.20 -23.38
N HIS A 586 2.49 -13.90 -23.09
CA HIS A 586 1.43 -12.90 -23.23
C HIS A 586 1.48 -12.15 -24.57
N GLY A 587 2.36 -12.57 -25.49
CA GLY A 587 2.49 -11.93 -26.81
C GLY A 587 3.37 -10.69 -26.81
N LEU A 588 4.17 -10.48 -25.77
CA LEU A 588 5.11 -9.36 -25.67
C LEU A 588 6.58 -9.81 -25.76
N GLY A 589 7.44 -8.90 -26.20
CA GLY A 589 8.87 -9.14 -26.31
C GLY A 589 9.25 -10.14 -27.43
N PRO A 590 10.55 -10.47 -27.56
CA PRO A 590 11.06 -11.39 -28.58
C PRO A 590 10.51 -12.82 -28.46
N CYS A 591 9.96 -13.16 -27.29
CA CYS A 591 9.43 -14.48 -26.96
C CYS A 591 7.95 -14.67 -27.35
N ALA A 592 7.30 -13.62 -27.86
CA ALA A 592 5.88 -13.61 -28.21
C ALA A 592 5.50 -14.68 -29.26
N ASP A 593 6.33 -14.80 -30.31
CA ASP A 593 6.02 -15.65 -31.47
C ASP A 593 6.39 -17.12 -31.25
N ASP A 594 7.38 -17.38 -30.40
CA ASP A 594 7.86 -18.73 -30.09
C ASP A 594 8.33 -18.82 -28.64
N PRO A 595 7.46 -19.22 -27.69
CA PRO A 595 7.84 -19.41 -26.30
C PRO A 595 8.95 -20.46 -26.10
N SER A 596 9.14 -21.39 -27.05
CA SER A 596 10.20 -22.40 -26.96
C SER A 596 11.60 -21.82 -27.25
N SER A 597 11.66 -20.63 -27.86
CA SER A 597 12.90 -19.89 -28.11
C SER A 597 13.47 -19.19 -26.88
N CYS A 598 12.71 -19.13 -25.78
CA CYS A 598 13.10 -18.44 -24.54
C CYS A 598 13.22 -19.43 -23.38
N PRO A 599 14.39 -20.08 -23.21
CA PRO A 599 14.63 -20.91 -22.05
C PRO A 599 14.51 -20.06 -20.77
N PRO A 600 14.15 -20.67 -19.61
CA PRO A 600 14.15 -19.97 -18.34
C PRO A 600 15.52 -19.30 -18.12
N PRO A 601 15.56 -17.98 -17.91
CA PRO A 601 16.83 -17.28 -17.85
C PRO A 601 17.52 -17.60 -16.52
N GLU A 602 18.85 -17.63 -16.56
CA GLU A 602 19.66 -17.87 -15.38
C GLU A 602 19.87 -16.56 -14.59
N PRO A 603 19.99 -16.61 -13.25
CA PRO A 603 20.32 -15.44 -12.45
C PRO A 603 21.58 -14.76 -12.96
N ASN A 604 21.50 -13.46 -13.24
CA ASN A 604 22.68 -12.68 -13.58
C ASN A 604 23.61 -12.59 -12.35
N PRO A 605 24.84 -13.13 -12.42
CA PRO A 605 25.75 -13.16 -11.27
C PRO A 605 26.20 -11.76 -10.81
N ASP A 606 26.09 -10.76 -11.68
CA ASP A 606 26.54 -9.38 -11.42
C ASP A 606 25.46 -8.52 -10.77
N GLU A 607 24.18 -8.90 -10.90
CA GLU A 607 23.04 -8.12 -10.43
C GLU A 607 23.05 -7.96 -8.90
N ARG A 608 23.13 -9.08 -8.17
CA ARG A 608 23.12 -9.04 -6.69
C ARG A 608 24.29 -8.23 -6.11
N PRO A 609 25.56 -8.46 -6.50
CA PRO A 609 26.68 -7.63 -6.03
C PRO A 609 26.46 -6.14 -6.34
N THR A 610 26.03 -5.82 -7.56
CA THR A 610 25.86 -4.42 -8.01
C THR A 610 24.77 -3.69 -7.23
N LEU A 611 23.59 -4.29 -7.06
CA LEU A 611 22.49 -3.71 -6.30
C LEU A 611 22.82 -3.59 -4.80
N SER A 612 23.56 -4.56 -4.24
CA SER A 612 23.98 -4.53 -2.83
C SER A 612 25.03 -3.45 -2.56
N ALA A 613 25.98 -3.26 -3.49
CA ALA A 613 26.93 -2.16 -3.43
C ALA A 613 26.21 -0.81 -3.53
N TYR A 614 25.23 -0.69 -4.43
CA TYR A 614 24.48 0.56 -4.59
C TYR A 614 23.64 0.87 -3.36
N ALA A 615 22.93 -0.11 -2.80
CA ALA A 615 22.24 0.03 -1.52
C ALA A 615 23.19 0.49 -0.40
N SER A 616 24.40 -0.07 -0.33
CA SER A 616 25.42 0.34 0.65
C SER A 616 25.87 1.78 0.45
N PHE A 617 26.15 2.20 -0.79
CA PHE A 617 26.43 3.59 -1.12
C PHE A 617 25.30 4.53 -0.67
N LYS A 618 24.04 4.17 -0.94
CA LYS A 618 22.89 4.98 -0.52
C LYS A 618 22.76 5.07 0.99
N MET A 619 23.07 3.99 1.73
CA MET A 619 23.15 4.03 3.18
C MET A 619 24.22 5.01 3.69
N VAL A 620 25.39 5.12 3.04
CA VAL A 620 26.40 6.16 3.37
C VAL A 620 25.78 7.55 3.28
N ALA A 621 25.14 7.88 2.15
CA ALA A 621 24.51 9.19 1.95
C ALA A 621 23.39 9.48 2.96
N VAL A 622 22.53 8.48 3.24
CA VAL A 622 21.45 8.61 4.23
C VAL A 622 21.99 8.84 5.64
N HIS A 623 23.05 8.13 6.05
CA HIS A 623 23.66 8.36 7.35
C HIS A 623 24.22 9.79 7.48
N LEU A 624 24.82 10.35 6.43
CA LEU A 624 25.25 11.75 6.42
C LEU A 624 24.08 12.73 6.54
N LEU A 625 22.97 12.48 5.85
CA LEU A 625 21.74 13.30 5.96
C LEU A 625 21.13 13.25 7.36
N MET A 626 21.32 12.15 8.09
CA MET A 626 20.93 11.99 9.49
C MET A 626 21.97 12.56 10.48
N ASN A 627 23.00 13.26 10.00
CA ASN A 627 24.13 13.76 10.79
C ASN A 627 24.86 12.65 11.57
N ASN A 628 25.05 11.50 10.93
CA ASN A 628 25.71 10.33 11.50
C ASN A 628 26.94 9.89 10.68
N PRO A 629 28.05 10.65 10.74
CA PRO A 629 29.23 10.39 9.92
C PRO A 629 30.00 9.12 10.32
N THR A 630 29.91 8.69 11.58
CA THR A 630 30.58 7.46 12.05
C THR A 630 29.98 6.23 11.39
N GLU A 631 28.66 6.14 11.32
CA GLU A 631 27.97 5.03 10.67
C GLU A 631 28.14 5.10 9.14
N ALA A 632 28.16 6.30 8.57
CA ALA A 632 28.45 6.50 7.15
C ALA A 632 29.84 5.95 6.77
N GLU A 633 30.88 6.30 7.54
CA GLU A 633 32.24 5.78 7.35
C GLU A 633 32.29 4.25 7.51
N ALA A 634 31.62 3.70 8.53
CA ALA A 634 31.61 2.25 8.75
C ALA A 634 30.98 1.49 7.56
N VAL A 635 29.89 2.00 7.00
CA VAL A 635 29.25 1.42 5.79
C VAL A 635 30.17 1.59 4.57
N TYR A 636 30.82 2.74 4.42
CA TYR A 636 31.77 3.00 3.32
C TYR A 636 32.96 2.03 3.36
N GLN A 637 33.60 1.85 4.52
CA GLN A 637 34.72 0.91 4.66
C GLN A 637 34.31 -0.55 4.38
N LYS A 638 33.09 -0.92 4.79
CA LYS A 638 32.54 -2.24 4.46
C LYS A 638 32.32 -2.39 2.95
N LEU A 639 31.79 -1.38 2.28
CA LEU A 639 31.60 -1.35 0.82
C LEU A 639 32.94 -1.56 0.08
N LEU A 640 34.01 -0.87 0.49
CA LEU A 640 35.35 -1.06 -0.09
C LEU A 640 35.87 -2.50 0.07
N THR A 641 35.58 -3.11 1.22
CA THR A 641 36.04 -4.46 1.56
C THR A 641 35.27 -5.54 0.79
N ASP A 642 33.95 -5.40 0.68
CA ASP A 642 33.07 -6.39 0.06
C ASP A 642 33.14 -6.38 -1.47
N TYR A 643 33.42 -5.21 -2.07
CA TYR A 643 33.38 -5.01 -3.52
C TYR A 643 34.69 -4.39 -4.04
N PRO A 644 35.81 -5.15 -3.98
CA PRO A 644 37.12 -4.72 -4.48
C PRO A 644 37.16 -4.58 -6.01
N GLU A 645 38.29 -4.13 -6.56
CA GLU A 645 38.47 -3.81 -8.00
C GLU A 645 38.12 -4.95 -8.97
N ASN A 646 38.25 -6.21 -8.54
CA ASN A 646 37.89 -7.38 -9.35
C ASN A 646 36.41 -7.81 -9.20
N SER A 647 35.60 -7.08 -8.43
CA SER A 647 34.17 -7.32 -8.27
C SER A 647 33.37 -6.69 -9.41
N PRO A 648 32.31 -7.33 -9.93
CA PRO A 648 31.42 -6.70 -10.91
C PRO A 648 30.76 -5.42 -10.37
N ALA A 649 30.66 -5.27 -9.05
CA ALA A 649 30.09 -4.08 -8.40
C ALA A 649 31.10 -2.91 -8.22
N TYR A 650 32.36 -3.07 -8.63
CA TYR A 650 33.38 -2.05 -8.45
C TYR A 650 33.06 -0.66 -9.03
N PRO A 651 32.34 -0.52 -10.18
CA PRO A 651 31.90 0.78 -10.66
C PRO A 651 31.10 1.57 -9.61
N VAL A 652 30.30 0.89 -8.79
CA VAL A 652 29.56 1.51 -7.68
C VAL A 652 30.48 1.86 -6.51
N THR A 653 31.47 1.02 -6.20
CA THR A 653 32.50 1.32 -5.19
C THR A 653 33.28 2.59 -5.57
N LYS A 654 33.68 2.71 -6.84
CA LYS A 654 34.35 3.91 -7.37
C LYS A 654 33.46 5.15 -7.26
N MET A 655 32.17 5.00 -7.50
CA MET A 655 31.18 6.07 -7.27
C MET A 655 31.11 6.50 -5.81
N ALA A 656 31.04 5.54 -4.88
CA ALA A 656 31.00 5.84 -3.46
C ALA A 656 32.29 6.51 -2.98
N THR A 657 33.45 6.12 -3.50
CA THR A 657 34.73 6.79 -3.19
C THR A 657 34.73 8.23 -3.69
N ALA A 658 34.30 8.49 -4.93
CA ALA A 658 34.21 9.85 -5.45
C ALA A 658 33.25 10.74 -4.64
N PHE A 659 32.16 10.17 -4.12
CA PHE A 659 31.27 10.84 -3.19
C PHE A 659 31.97 11.12 -1.85
N TRP A 660 32.57 10.10 -1.24
CA TRP A 660 33.16 10.17 0.09
C TRP A 660 34.33 11.15 0.16
N ASP A 661 35.23 11.11 -0.82
CA ASP A 661 36.38 12.01 -0.90
C ASP A 661 35.95 13.48 -0.98
N GLU A 662 34.97 13.79 -1.83
CA GLU A 662 34.43 15.14 -1.96
C GLU A 662 33.69 15.59 -0.69
N TYR A 663 32.95 14.69 -0.04
CA TYR A 663 32.31 15.01 1.23
C TYR A 663 33.32 15.29 2.34
N GLN A 664 34.40 14.51 2.44
CA GLN A 664 35.47 14.72 3.42
C GLN A 664 36.21 16.05 3.19
N GLU A 665 36.35 16.51 1.94
CA GLU A 665 37.00 17.78 1.62
C GLU A 665 36.07 18.99 1.84
N SER A 666 34.80 18.87 1.46
CA SER A 666 33.88 20.01 1.35
C SER A 666 32.80 20.08 2.44
N GLU A 667 32.54 18.97 3.13
CA GLU A 667 31.37 18.74 3.98
C GLU A 667 30.02 19.01 3.26
N ASN A 668 30.01 18.98 1.92
CA ASN A 668 28.87 19.32 1.09
C ASN A 668 28.32 18.09 0.34
N ILE A 669 27.17 17.59 0.80
CA ILE A 669 26.49 16.43 0.21
C ILE A 669 26.10 16.67 -1.26
N SER A 670 25.70 17.87 -1.64
CA SER A 670 25.33 18.19 -3.03
C SER A 670 26.53 18.12 -3.98
N GLY A 671 27.68 18.65 -3.53
CA GLY A 671 28.96 18.55 -4.24
C GLY A 671 29.38 17.09 -4.41
N ALA A 672 29.35 16.34 -3.31
CA ALA A 672 29.65 14.91 -3.28
C ALA A 672 28.75 14.09 -4.23
N CYS A 673 27.44 14.35 -4.23
CA CYS A 673 26.50 13.72 -5.17
C CYS A 673 26.87 13.98 -6.63
N SER A 674 27.25 15.22 -6.96
CA SER A 674 27.64 15.59 -8.32
C SER A 674 28.90 14.84 -8.78
N LYS A 675 29.87 14.62 -7.90
CA LYS A 675 31.08 13.81 -8.17
C LYS A 675 30.75 12.33 -8.34
N ALA A 676 29.90 11.79 -7.47
CA ALA A 676 29.39 10.43 -7.56
C ALA A 676 28.77 10.16 -8.93
N VAL A 677 27.74 10.94 -9.30
CA VAL A 677 27.02 10.80 -10.58
C VAL A 677 27.98 10.91 -11.78
N SER A 678 28.92 11.86 -11.75
CA SER A 678 29.89 12.03 -12.83
C SER A 678 30.81 10.82 -13.00
N SER A 679 31.15 10.13 -11.91
CA SER A 679 32.09 9.01 -11.91
C SER A 679 31.53 7.71 -12.52
N ILE A 680 30.21 7.54 -12.50
CA ILE A 680 29.50 6.34 -12.98
C ILE A 680 28.74 6.57 -14.30
N ALA A 681 28.69 7.81 -14.79
CA ALA A 681 27.87 8.19 -15.95
C ALA A 681 28.23 7.47 -17.28
N GLN A 682 29.38 6.80 -17.34
CA GLN A 682 29.83 6.04 -18.52
C GLN A 682 29.71 4.51 -18.32
N GLU A 683 29.22 4.07 -17.17
CA GLU A 683 29.14 2.65 -16.78
C GLU A 683 27.76 2.09 -17.17
N GLU A 684 27.46 2.04 -18.47
CA GLU A 684 26.11 1.73 -19.01
C GLU A 684 25.54 0.41 -18.49
N ASP A 685 26.36 -0.65 -18.43
CA ASP A 685 25.93 -1.97 -17.93
C ASP A 685 25.54 -1.92 -16.45
N THR A 686 26.30 -1.16 -15.64
CA THR A 686 25.97 -0.95 -14.23
C THR A 686 24.67 -0.19 -14.09
N LEU A 687 24.49 0.90 -14.86
CA LEU A 687 23.26 1.69 -14.85
C LEU A 687 22.04 0.88 -15.30
N ALA A 688 22.20 -0.02 -16.26
CA ALA A 688 21.14 -0.93 -16.72
C ALA A 688 20.71 -1.91 -15.61
N LEU A 689 21.66 -2.49 -14.88
CA LEU A 689 21.39 -3.36 -13.73
C LEU A 689 20.66 -2.62 -12.60
N LEU A 690 21.09 -1.39 -12.27
CA LEU A 690 20.41 -0.57 -11.26
C LEU A 690 18.97 -0.21 -11.69
N SER A 691 18.76 -0.04 -12.99
CA SER A 691 17.45 0.31 -13.56
C SER A 691 16.48 -0.87 -13.66
N GLY A 692 16.94 -2.11 -13.49
CA GLY A 692 16.11 -3.29 -13.67
C GLY A 692 15.54 -3.44 -15.09
N GLY A 693 16.27 -3.04 -16.13
CA GLY A 693 15.80 -3.20 -17.52
C GLY A 693 14.85 -2.10 -18.05
N GLY A 694 14.73 -0.96 -17.35
CA GLY A 694 14.44 0.33 -17.98
C GLY A 694 12.97 0.69 -18.27
N ILE A 695 12.03 -0.24 -18.10
CA ILE A 695 10.59 0.07 -18.24
C ILE A 695 9.94 0.38 -16.87
N GLN A 696 10.46 -0.19 -15.78
CA GLN A 696 9.90 0.02 -14.44
C GLN A 696 10.84 0.73 -13.48
N GLY A 697 10.25 1.69 -12.77
CA GLY A 697 10.94 2.48 -11.77
C GLY A 697 11.90 3.49 -12.39
N THR A 698 12.96 3.80 -11.66
CA THR A 698 13.93 4.81 -12.07
C THR A 698 14.87 4.22 -13.11
N ASN A 699 14.73 4.67 -14.36
CA ASN A 699 15.73 4.42 -15.40
C ASN A 699 16.94 5.33 -15.17
N TYR A 700 17.97 4.81 -14.50
CA TYR A 700 19.19 5.54 -14.17
C TYR A 700 20.05 5.81 -15.41
N THR A 701 19.90 5.06 -16.50
CA THR A 701 20.56 5.37 -17.78
C THR A 701 20.05 6.69 -18.36
N LEU A 702 18.74 6.96 -18.27
CA LEU A 702 18.13 8.20 -18.75
C LEU A 702 18.14 9.34 -17.71
N LYS A 703 18.18 8.99 -16.42
CA LYS A 703 18.10 9.94 -15.30
C LYS A 703 19.23 9.69 -14.30
N THR A 704 20.49 9.74 -14.75
CA THR A 704 21.67 9.53 -13.90
C THR A 704 21.70 10.42 -12.65
N SER A 705 21.12 11.62 -12.73
CA SER A 705 20.99 12.53 -11.57
C SER A 705 20.16 11.96 -10.41
N LYS A 706 19.33 10.94 -10.65
CA LYS A 706 18.55 10.25 -9.61
C LYS A 706 19.38 9.28 -8.75
N LEU A 707 20.61 8.93 -9.15
CA LEU A 707 21.49 8.10 -8.32
C LEU A 707 21.84 8.79 -6.99
N CYS A 708 21.96 10.13 -7.00
CA CYS A 708 22.26 10.94 -5.82
C CYS A 708 21.52 12.30 -5.93
N PRO A 709 20.22 12.35 -5.55
CA PRO A 709 19.36 13.50 -5.79
C PRO A 709 19.49 14.62 -4.73
N PHE A 710 20.38 14.46 -3.75
CA PHE A 710 20.51 15.37 -2.61
C PHE A 710 21.17 16.68 -3.03
N LYS A 711 20.54 17.81 -2.71
CA LYS A 711 20.96 19.16 -3.08
C LYS A 711 21.08 20.08 -1.89
#